data_AF-A0A524QLH8-F1
#
_entry.id   AF-A0A524QLH8-F1
#
_cell.length_a   1.000
_cell.length_b   1.000
_cell.length_c   1.000
_cell.angle_alpha   90.00
_cell.angle_beta   90.00
_cell.angle_gamma   90.00
#
_symmetry.space_group_name_H-M   'P 1'
#
loop_
_entity.id
_entity.type
_entity.pdbx_description
1 polymer ?
#
loop_
_entity_poly.entity_id
_entity_poly.type
_entity_poly.pdbx_seq_one_letter_code
_entity_poly.pdbx_strand_id
1 'polypeptide(L)'
;GMGMPLEETNPLEILDQNQRILRLGEGAITSLEAVPDEARSVQPSHFGFIDPVKAPESSKLGVDLRAAHGVLKGSDGQFYTTMKNVQTGGRDLVSASHMSKSVVAFPGEMSRNTPKVRAMVNSRSVEYVPREEIQYELPHGSNMFSAGSNLVPMIGGINGGRLLMGSRMVIQALPLRDAEAPLVRSAGEDGAHFENLYSDHVGAVRAKSHGVVEHVDPDKVVVRYKNGERETHELYNNMPFNRKTLIHSTPMVKIGDAVRPNQLMVHSNYTDKEGNIALGRNLRVAYMPYHGSNFEDATVISESAAKKLSSEHMYQVSHDVDKDTTVGRKEFVSMFPAKYPKDGLKHIDSNGVVKPGAIVKHGDPLVLSMQKGKIDALHRGHSPMWSDKTTEWHHTSDGLVTDVAPTKDGGWNIIVKSYAPMLEGDKMSGRYGDKGIISKILPDHQMIHDKDGKPFDVLLNPLGLVSRVNPSQAIEAALGKVAEHTGKPYAMPGFMEGDLIEHAQKELAKHGLSDTEDVFDPITGRKIPKVFTGNRFIMKLHHTAESKGRGRDIGGYTAEGLPSRGGEGGSKRVGSMEQAALLSHGATEVLRDAQVVRGQRNDDWWSSFRRGLPPPSPKVPFVYDKFMGYMKGAGINTEKRGDRIHLMALTDKDVEKMSSGAITGRDTVRGDTMEEIPGGLFDRHITGGHNGDKWSHIELAEPLPNPVFEEPIRTLLGLTASKFSDVLAGKEQLGGNTGSKAIYTALNNIKTDSAIQYYEGVIKDGRKTARDKAVKALGYLRGLEKGKLNPIDLMMSKVPVVPPNMRPITVFRKMTMVADPNYLYRDLMFSNDAFKSVRDELGEEHSGDERLNLYNSFKATTGLGDPVQAKTKDKGVRGLLSHVFGSGSPKFGMFQRRVLSSSVDEVGRATITVNPELNMDEVGLPEPKAWVIYRPFITRRLVRRGMPVLQAAREVANQSKVAKDAMLEEIGQRPVIINRAPVLHRYGFMAAWPKLVKGETLHIPPVVCSGFNADFDGDSMNYHVPATDGAVKDAVEKMMPSRNLRSVRNFGVQYTPKNEFLLGLYLASKADNKNESKVFANKKAVMDAWKRGEIDVGDRIVTKD
;
A
#
# COMPACT_ATOMS: atom_id res chain seq x y z
N GLY A 1 15.67 12.61 -2.56
CA GLY A 1 15.38 13.94 -3.13
C GLY A 1 14.70 13.82 -4.47
N MET A 2 15.39 13.36 -5.52
CA MET A 2 14.83 13.24 -6.88
C MET A 2 15.00 11.85 -7.52
N GLY A 3 16.01 11.07 -7.11
CA GLY A 3 16.12 9.66 -7.53
C GLY A 3 15.01 8.83 -6.91
N MET A 4 14.00 8.48 -7.71
CA MET A 4 12.93 7.56 -7.32
C MET A 4 13.10 6.25 -8.09
N PRO A 5 13.00 5.09 -7.41
CA PRO A 5 12.98 3.81 -8.12
C PRO A 5 11.76 3.78 -9.04
N LEU A 6 11.97 3.37 -10.29
CA LEU A 6 10.90 3.09 -11.24
C LEU A 6 10.12 1.86 -10.77
N GLU A 7 8.79 1.84 -10.94
CA GLU A 7 8.04 0.61 -10.68
C GLU A 7 8.29 -0.41 -11.81
N GLU A 8 8.49 0.05 -13.05
CA GLU A 8 8.75 -0.78 -14.23
C GLU A 8 7.67 -1.85 -14.44
N THR A 9 6.40 -1.45 -14.47
CA THR A 9 5.32 -2.39 -14.83
C THR A 9 5.33 -2.68 -16.33
N ASN A 10 5.43 -1.61 -17.13
CA ASN A 10 5.66 -1.67 -18.56
C ASN A 10 6.52 -0.48 -19.03
N PRO A 11 7.10 -0.52 -20.25
CA PRO A 11 8.02 0.53 -20.71
C PRO A 11 7.40 1.93 -20.84
N LEU A 12 6.07 2.04 -21.00
CA LEU A 12 5.41 3.36 -21.04
C LEU A 12 5.49 4.10 -19.69
N GLU A 13 5.68 3.38 -18.59
CA GLU A 13 5.94 4.02 -17.30
C GLU A 13 7.26 4.81 -17.33
N ILE A 14 8.28 4.32 -18.04
CA ILE A 14 9.57 5.01 -18.18
C ILE A 14 9.36 6.31 -18.96
N LEU A 15 8.59 6.26 -20.06
CA LEU A 15 8.20 7.44 -20.83
C LEU A 15 7.42 8.45 -19.96
N ASP A 16 6.47 7.98 -19.16
CA ASP A 16 5.70 8.82 -18.23
C ASP A 16 6.59 9.50 -17.18
N GLN A 17 7.54 8.77 -16.59
CA GLN A 17 8.46 9.33 -15.60
C GLN A 17 9.44 10.33 -16.22
N ASN A 18 9.86 10.14 -17.48
CA ASN A 18 10.71 11.11 -18.18
C ASN A 18 9.98 12.43 -18.46
N GLN A 19 8.64 12.41 -18.54
CA GLN A 19 7.80 13.60 -18.72
C GLN A 19 7.39 14.25 -17.38
N ARG A 20 7.92 13.78 -16.25
CA ARG A 20 7.51 14.20 -14.90
C ARG A 20 8.01 15.59 -14.51
N ILE A 21 7.10 16.36 -13.94
CA ILE A 21 7.36 17.67 -13.34
C ILE A 21 7.00 17.57 -11.85
N LEU A 22 7.95 17.92 -10.97
CA LEU A 22 7.78 17.82 -9.52
C LEU A 22 8.07 19.17 -8.84
N ARG A 23 7.18 19.60 -7.94
CA ARG A 23 7.36 20.84 -7.14
C ARG A 23 8.17 20.66 -5.86
N LEU A 24 8.43 19.41 -5.46
CA LEU A 24 9.21 19.03 -4.27
C LEU A 24 10.66 18.78 -4.63
N GLY A 25 11.57 19.14 -3.75
CA GLY A 25 12.99 18.84 -3.92
C GLY A 25 13.89 19.87 -3.26
N GLU A 26 15.18 19.58 -3.27
CA GLU A 26 16.22 20.53 -2.87
C GLU A 26 16.19 21.76 -3.82
N GLY A 27 16.18 22.96 -3.25
CA GLY A 27 15.99 24.21 -4.02
C GLY A 27 14.54 24.51 -4.42
N ALA A 28 13.58 23.64 -4.09
CA ALA A 28 12.15 23.83 -4.31
C ALA A 28 11.38 23.79 -2.97
N ILE A 29 10.13 23.30 -2.96
CA ILE A 29 9.36 23.16 -1.73
C ILE A 29 9.87 21.94 -0.94
N THR A 30 10.22 22.15 0.33
CA THR A 30 10.90 21.17 1.18
C THR A 30 10.00 20.05 1.69
N SER A 31 8.70 20.31 1.84
CA SER A 31 7.73 19.32 2.32
C SER A 31 6.40 19.41 1.57
N LEU A 32 5.66 18.30 1.58
CA LEU A 32 4.36 18.22 0.93
C LEU A 32 3.32 19.13 1.60
N GLU A 33 3.44 19.30 2.92
CA GLU A 33 2.58 20.14 3.75
C GLU A 33 2.80 21.63 3.48
N ALA A 34 3.98 22.01 2.98
CA ALA A 34 4.31 23.39 2.65
C ALA A 34 3.81 23.82 1.25
N VAL A 35 3.25 22.90 0.45
CA VAL A 35 2.72 23.23 -0.89
C VAL A 35 1.33 23.88 -0.76
N PRO A 36 1.16 25.16 -1.17
CA PRO A 36 -0.13 25.85 -1.11
C PRO A 36 -1.19 25.20 -2.02
N ASP A 37 -2.46 25.35 -1.69
CA ASP A 37 -3.56 24.77 -2.46
C ASP A 37 -3.67 25.38 -3.87
N GLU A 38 -3.36 26.66 -4.02
CA GLU A 38 -3.31 27.34 -5.32
C GLU A 38 -2.24 26.73 -6.22
N ALA A 39 -1.10 26.32 -5.65
CA ALA A 39 -0.03 25.65 -6.37
C ALA A 39 -0.40 24.21 -6.77
N ARG A 40 -1.35 23.57 -6.08
CA ARG A 40 -1.85 22.24 -6.45
C ARG A 40 -2.90 22.28 -7.57
N SER A 41 -3.51 23.44 -7.79
CA SER A 41 -4.61 23.59 -8.74
C SER A 41 -4.11 23.62 -10.18
N VAL A 42 -4.98 23.22 -11.13
CA VAL A 42 -4.70 23.39 -12.56
C VAL A 42 -4.73 24.88 -12.89
N GLN A 43 -3.65 25.40 -13.47
CA GLN A 43 -3.50 26.81 -13.79
C GLN A 43 -3.70 27.05 -15.29
N PRO A 44 -4.24 28.20 -15.73
CA PRO A 44 -4.40 28.50 -17.15
C PRO A 44 -3.08 28.50 -17.93
N SER A 45 -1.95 28.78 -17.27
CA SER A 45 -0.59 28.68 -17.83
C SER A 45 -0.14 27.25 -18.16
N HIS A 46 -0.89 26.22 -17.75
CA HIS A 46 -0.64 24.84 -18.15
C HIS A 46 -1.02 24.58 -19.60
N PHE A 47 -1.85 25.44 -20.21
CA PHE A 47 -2.38 25.27 -21.56
C PHE A 47 -1.25 25.05 -22.59
N GLY A 48 -1.25 23.87 -23.23
CA GLY A 48 -0.24 23.47 -24.22
C GLY A 48 1.12 23.03 -23.65
N PHE A 49 1.30 23.00 -22.32
CA PHE A 49 2.57 22.69 -21.66
C PHE A 49 2.50 21.55 -20.64
N ILE A 50 1.45 21.51 -19.83
CA ILE A 50 1.30 20.55 -18.74
C ILE A 50 -0.06 19.89 -18.87
N ASP A 51 -0.08 18.56 -18.79
CA ASP A 51 -1.30 17.77 -18.83
C ASP A 51 -2.21 18.18 -17.64
N PRO A 52 -3.43 18.69 -17.89
CA PRO A 52 -4.30 19.19 -16.83
C PRO A 52 -4.95 18.08 -16.02
N VAL A 53 -4.84 16.82 -16.44
CA VAL A 53 -5.56 15.67 -15.86
C VAL A 53 -4.59 14.65 -15.26
N LYS A 54 -3.44 14.41 -15.88
CA LYS A 54 -2.49 13.38 -15.46
C LYS A 54 -1.78 13.75 -14.15
N ALA A 55 -2.25 13.18 -13.04
CA ALA A 55 -1.67 13.31 -11.71
C ALA A 55 -1.93 12.05 -10.85
N PRO A 56 -1.18 11.82 -9.76
CA PRO A 56 -1.45 10.69 -8.88
C PRO A 56 -2.63 10.97 -7.94
N GLU A 57 -3.52 9.99 -7.76
CA GLU A 57 -4.58 9.95 -6.72
C GLU A 57 -3.97 9.72 -5.33
N SER A 58 -3.24 10.72 -4.82
CA SER A 58 -2.58 10.65 -3.52
C SER A 58 -2.42 12.05 -2.94
N SER A 59 -1.76 12.16 -1.79
CA SER A 59 -1.38 13.45 -1.22
C SER A 59 -0.48 14.29 -2.14
N LYS A 60 0.12 13.69 -3.18
CA LYS A 60 0.90 14.36 -4.25
C LYS A 60 0.06 14.92 -5.40
N LEU A 61 -1.28 14.85 -5.34
CA LEU A 61 -2.16 15.47 -6.34
C LEU A 61 -1.80 16.96 -6.50
N GLY A 62 -1.62 17.42 -7.74
CA GLY A 62 -1.22 18.80 -8.06
C GLY A 62 0.27 19.13 -7.87
N VAL A 63 1.02 18.24 -7.23
CA VAL A 63 2.46 18.39 -6.95
C VAL A 63 3.31 17.62 -7.96
N ASP A 64 2.76 16.51 -8.44
CA ASP A 64 3.38 15.56 -9.35
C ASP A 64 2.58 15.56 -10.67
N LEU A 65 3.14 16.20 -11.69
CA LEU A 65 2.48 16.55 -12.95
C LEU A 65 3.24 15.97 -14.14
N ARG A 66 2.66 16.02 -15.34
CA ARG A 66 3.31 15.60 -16.60
C ARG A 66 3.33 16.70 -17.64
N ALA A 67 4.43 16.82 -18.37
CA ALA A 67 4.49 17.66 -19.56
C ALA A 67 3.52 17.14 -20.63
N ALA A 68 2.93 18.05 -21.41
CA ALA A 68 2.12 17.70 -22.55
C ALA A 68 2.99 17.19 -23.73
N HIS A 69 2.36 16.51 -24.67
CA HIS A 69 3.03 15.98 -25.86
C HIS A 69 3.62 17.10 -26.72
N GLY A 70 4.86 16.88 -27.18
CA GLY A 70 5.59 17.83 -28.02
C GLY A 70 6.26 18.98 -27.24
N VAL A 71 6.15 19.00 -25.92
CA VAL A 71 6.80 20.01 -25.08
C VAL A 71 8.30 19.72 -24.97
N LEU A 72 9.11 20.74 -25.21
CA LEU A 72 10.57 20.70 -25.15
C LEU A 72 11.08 21.57 -24.02
N LYS A 73 12.17 21.15 -23.38
CA LYS A 73 12.90 21.97 -22.41
C LYS A 73 14.10 22.63 -23.11
N GLY A 74 14.10 23.95 -23.18
CA GLY A 74 15.20 24.73 -23.75
C GLY A 74 16.44 24.74 -22.86
N SER A 75 17.59 25.11 -23.43
CA SER A 75 18.84 25.30 -22.69
C SER A 75 18.78 26.47 -21.69
N ASP A 76 17.84 27.39 -21.89
CA ASP A 76 17.52 28.50 -20.98
C ASP A 76 16.65 28.07 -19.78
N GLY A 77 16.29 26.79 -19.71
CA GLY A 77 15.46 26.22 -18.65
C GLY A 77 13.96 26.44 -18.82
N GLN A 78 13.49 27.08 -19.91
CA GLN A 78 12.06 27.28 -20.18
C GLN A 78 11.46 26.09 -20.92
N PHE A 79 10.13 25.96 -20.82
CA PHE A 79 9.37 25.05 -21.67
C PHE A 79 8.90 25.72 -22.94
N TYR A 80 8.91 24.95 -24.02
CA TYR A 80 8.55 25.34 -25.37
C TYR A 80 7.54 24.36 -25.95
N THR A 81 6.57 24.85 -26.72
CA THR A 81 5.59 24.03 -27.42
C THR A 81 5.33 24.58 -28.81
N THR A 82 4.93 23.71 -29.74
CA THR A 82 4.65 24.11 -31.13
C THR A 82 3.27 24.74 -31.24
N MET A 83 3.21 25.92 -31.83
CA MET A 83 1.99 26.68 -32.06
C MET A 83 1.87 27.06 -33.53
N LYS A 84 0.63 27.18 -34.03
CA LYS A 84 0.37 27.71 -35.36
C LYS A 84 0.27 29.22 -35.28
N ASN A 85 1.12 29.93 -36.01
CA ASN A 85 1.10 31.39 -36.06
C ASN A 85 -0.01 31.84 -37.03
N VAL A 86 -0.94 32.66 -36.54
CA VAL A 86 -2.10 33.10 -37.33
C VAL A 86 -1.71 34.10 -38.43
N GLN A 87 -0.66 34.89 -38.20
CA GLN A 87 -0.20 35.90 -39.16
C GLN A 87 0.61 35.29 -40.31
N THR A 88 1.52 34.37 -40.00
CA THR A 88 2.41 33.76 -41.00
C THR A 88 1.87 32.47 -41.59
N GLY A 89 0.92 31.82 -40.91
CA GLY A 89 0.44 30.47 -41.22
C GLY A 89 1.44 29.35 -40.90
N GLY A 90 2.65 29.69 -40.42
CA GLY A 90 3.72 28.76 -40.07
C GLY A 90 3.56 28.14 -38.68
N ARG A 91 4.48 27.25 -38.33
CA ARG A 91 4.60 26.66 -36.99
C ARG A 91 5.79 27.27 -36.25
N ASP A 92 5.50 27.90 -35.12
CA ASP A 92 6.51 28.52 -34.26
C ASP A 92 6.70 27.71 -32.99
N LEU A 93 7.93 27.64 -32.50
CA LEU A 93 8.23 27.09 -31.19
C LEU A 93 8.13 28.20 -30.15
N VAL A 94 7.10 28.17 -29.31
CA VAL A 94 6.74 29.27 -28.41
C VAL A 94 7.04 28.91 -26.96
N SER A 95 7.75 29.79 -26.23
CA SER A 95 8.05 29.59 -24.81
C SER A 95 6.86 29.88 -23.91
N ALA A 96 6.84 29.26 -22.72
CA ALA A 96 5.80 29.50 -21.71
C ALA A 96 5.74 30.98 -21.28
N SER A 97 6.88 31.66 -21.20
CA SER A 97 6.94 33.09 -20.87
C SER A 97 6.31 33.96 -21.96
N HIS A 98 6.58 33.67 -23.24
CA HIS A 98 5.95 34.39 -24.36
C HIS A 98 4.43 34.17 -24.36
N MET A 99 3.99 32.92 -24.19
CA MET A 99 2.57 32.57 -24.18
C MET A 99 1.77 33.21 -23.04
N SER A 100 2.43 33.53 -21.92
CA SER A 100 1.80 34.27 -20.82
C SER A 100 1.36 35.70 -21.19
N LYS A 101 1.77 36.19 -22.36
CA LYS A 101 1.45 37.54 -22.90
C LYS A 101 0.77 37.49 -24.26
N SER A 102 0.39 36.29 -24.72
CA SER A 102 -0.24 36.08 -26.02
C SER A 102 -1.71 35.71 -25.87
N VAL A 103 -2.48 35.98 -26.92
CA VAL A 103 -3.85 35.50 -27.09
C VAL A 103 -3.82 34.29 -28.01
N VAL A 104 -4.22 33.14 -27.50
CA VAL A 104 -4.08 31.84 -28.17
C VAL A 104 -5.44 31.19 -28.36
N ALA A 105 -5.84 30.93 -29.60
CA ALA A 105 -7.07 30.22 -29.92
C ALA A 105 -6.98 28.72 -29.57
N PHE A 106 -8.12 28.13 -29.17
CA PHE A 106 -8.24 26.68 -29.01
C PHE A 106 -8.22 25.97 -30.37
N PRO A 107 -7.87 24.67 -30.42
CA PRO A 107 -7.79 23.93 -31.68
C PRO A 107 -9.09 24.00 -32.49
N GLY A 108 -8.99 24.36 -33.77
CA GLY A 108 -10.13 24.39 -34.71
C GLY A 108 -10.99 25.65 -34.61
N GLU A 109 -10.76 26.53 -33.64
CA GLU A 109 -11.52 27.79 -33.53
C GLU A 109 -11.24 28.71 -34.73
N MET A 110 -10.03 28.69 -35.29
CA MET A 110 -9.72 29.49 -36.47
C MET A 110 -10.33 28.92 -37.76
N SER A 111 -10.83 27.68 -37.79
CA SER A 111 -11.62 27.20 -38.94
C SER A 111 -13.08 27.65 -38.91
N ARG A 112 -13.56 28.17 -37.77
CA ARG A 112 -14.97 28.58 -37.62
C ARG A 112 -15.19 29.95 -38.27
N ASN A 113 -16.31 30.10 -38.98
CA ASN A 113 -16.71 31.36 -39.58
C ASN A 113 -17.50 32.23 -38.57
N THR A 114 -16.85 32.67 -37.50
CA THR A 114 -17.44 33.51 -36.45
C THR A 114 -16.59 34.76 -36.21
N PRO A 115 -17.21 35.91 -35.90
CA PRO A 115 -16.48 37.17 -35.68
C PRO A 115 -15.65 37.16 -34.38
N LYS A 116 -16.09 36.37 -33.40
CA LYS A 116 -15.33 36.11 -32.17
C LYS A 116 -15.09 34.61 -32.03
N VAL A 117 -13.94 34.26 -31.49
CA VAL A 117 -13.50 32.88 -31.26
C VAL A 117 -13.09 32.70 -29.80
N ARG A 118 -13.16 31.46 -29.31
CA ARG A 118 -12.73 31.13 -27.94
C ARG A 118 -11.20 31.08 -27.87
N ALA A 119 -10.61 31.81 -26.93
CA ALA A 119 -9.17 31.88 -26.76
C ALA A 119 -8.74 31.90 -25.29
N MET A 120 -7.53 31.42 -25.04
CA MET A 120 -6.78 31.64 -23.81
C MET A 120 -6.09 33.01 -23.90
N VAL A 121 -6.49 33.96 -23.06
CA VAL A 121 -5.95 35.33 -23.03
C VAL A 121 -4.87 35.41 -21.97
N ASN A 122 -3.63 35.68 -22.38
CA ASN A 122 -2.47 35.92 -21.51
C ASN A 122 -2.26 34.86 -20.43
N SER A 123 -2.62 33.60 -20.73
CA SER A 123 -2.58 32.49 -19.75
C SER A 123 -3.25 32.82 -18.41
N ARG A 124 -4.37 33.56 -18.44
CA ARG A 124 -5.14 33.98 -17.25
C ARG A 124 -6.60 33.60 -17.32
N SER A 125 -7.24 33.80 -18.46
CA SER A 125 -8.68 33.62 -18.64
C SER A 125 -9.01 33.00 -19.99
N VAL A 126 -10.15 32.33 -20.05
CA VAL A 126 -10.75 31.85 -21.30
C VAL A 126 -11.87 32.81 -21.67
N GLU A 127 -11.76 33.45 -22.83
CA GLU A 127 -12.67 34.50 -23.29
C GLU A 127 -13.04 34.33 -24.76
N TYR A 128 -14.11 35.00 -25.19
CA TYR A 128 -14.43 35.15 -26.61
C TYR A 128 -13.88 36.48 -27.12
N VAL A 129 -12.86 36.41 -27.96
CA VAL A 129 -12.13 37.59 -28.47
C VAL A 129 -12.32 37.72 -29.98
N PRO A 130 -12.21 38.95 -30.54
CA PRO A 130 -12.16 39.14 -31.98
C PRO A 130 -11.04 38.32 -32.62
N ARG A 131 -11.31 37.78 -33.81
CA ARG A 131 -10.40 36.87 -34.51
C ARG A 131 -9.05 37.51 -34.83
N GLU A 132 -9.05 38.82 -35.10
CA GLU A 132 -7.89 39.65 -35.37
C GLU A 132 -6.95 39.82 -34.17
N GLU A 133 -7.42 39.58 -32.93
CA GLU A 133 -6.58 39.64 -31.72
C GLU A 133 -5.79 38.34 -31.49
N ILE A 134 -6.12 37.25 -32.19
CA ILE A 134 -5.44 35.96 -32.05
C ILE A 134 -4.05 36.01 -32.67
N GLN A 135 -3.04 35.68 -31.86
CA GLN A 135 -1.65 35.59 -32.31
C GLN A 135 -1.29 34.16 -32.74
N TYR A 136 -1.75 33.18 -31.95
CA TYR A 136 -1.43 31.77 -32.13
C TYR A 136 -2.67 30.89 -32.01
N GLU A 137 -2.65 29.72 -32.61
CA GLU A 137 -3.64 28.65 -32.42
C GLU A 137 -2.90 27.38 -31.97
N LEU A 138 -3.46 26.68 -30.96
CA LEU A 138 -2.95 25.37 -30.59
C LEU A 138 -3.27 24.36 -31.72
N PRO A 139 -2.27 23.68 -32.32
CA PRO A 139 -2.47 22.93 -33.56
C PRO A 139 -3.54 21.82 -33.44
N HIS A 140 -3.50 21.08 -32.34
CA HIS A 140 -4.40 19.95 -32.12
C HIS A 140 -4.66 19.74 -30.62
N GLY A 141 -5.81 19.13 -30.30
CA GLY A 141 -6.21 18.88 -28.90
C GLY A 141 -5.22 17.98 -28.14
N SER A 142 -4.50 17.10 -28.84
CA SER A 142 -3.49 16.22 -28.24
C SER A 142 -2.30 16.96 -27.63
N ASN A 143 -2.01 18.18 -28.09
CA ASN A 143 -0.92 19.02 -27.54
C ASN A 143 -1.23 19.53 -26.12
N MET A 144 -2.44 19.31 -25.60
CA MET A 144 -2.78 19.60 -24.19
C MET A 144 -2.48 18.43 -23.24
N PHE A 145 -2.19 17.23 -23.76
CA PHE A 145 -2.15 16.00 -22.98
C PHE A 145 -0.81 15.28 -23.11
N SER A 146 -0.43 14.55 -22.07
CA SER A 146 0.77 13.70 -22.04
C SER A 146 0.65 12.49 -22.98
N ALA A 147 1.75 11.76 -23.19
CA ALA A 147 1.73 10.55 -24.03
C ALA A 147 0.72 9.51 -23.54
N GLY A 148 0.67 9.24 -22.23
CA GLY A 148 -0.25 8.27 -21.64
C GLY A 148 -1.72 8.68 -21.76
N SER A 149 -2.03 9.97 -21.67
CA SER A 149 -3.38 10.49 -21.88
C SER A 149 -3.81 10.39 -23.34
N ASN A 150 -2.91 10.71 -24.30
CA ASN A 150 -3.19 10.63 -25.73
C ASN A 150 -3.40 9.20 -26.26
N LEU A 151 -3.02 8.16 -25.52
CA LEU A 151 -3.34 6.76 -25.83
C LEU A 151 -4.80 6.38 -25.52
N VAL A 152 -5.57 7.28 -24.90
CA VAL A 152 -7.02 7.14 -24.71
C VAL A 152 -7.74 7.86 -25.85
N PRO A 153 -8.52 7.18 -26.72
CA PRO A 153 -9.26 7.86 -27.79
C PRO A 153 -10.51 8.55 -27.25
N MET A 154 -11.05 9.53 -27.99
CA MET A 154 -12.31 10.22 -27.65
C MET A 154 -12.33 10.83 -26.23
N ILE A 155 -11.21 11.45 -25.83
CA ILE A 155 -11.00 12.07 -24.53
C ILE A 155 -12.08 13.11 -24.20
N GLY A 156 -12.55 13.86 -25.20
CA GLY A 156 -13.58 14.88 -25.03
C GLY A 156 -14.93 14.34 -24.50
N GLY A 157 -15.19 13.04 -24.62
CA GLY A 157 -16.39 12.38 -24.09
C GLY A 157 -16.24 11.80 -22.68
N ILE A 158 -15.13 12.04 -21.98
CA ILE A 158 -14.79 11.41 -20.70
C ILE A 158 -14.68 12.47 -19.60
N ASN A 159 -15.23 12.19 -18.42
CA ASN A 159 -14.94 12.99 -17.23
C ASN A 159 -13.43 13.00 -16.90
N GLY A 160 -12.87 14.16 -16.55
CA GLY A 160 -11.44 14.32 -16.25
C GLY A 160 -10.91 13.36 -15.17
N GLY A 161 -11.67 13.08 -14.11
CA GLY A 161 -11.28 12.11 -13.09
C GLY A 161 -11.16 10.67 -13.62
N ARG A 162 -11.99 10.30 -14.62
CA ARG A 162 -11.91 9.00 -15.29
C ARG A 162 -10.79 8.94 -16.31
N LEU A 163 -10.48 10.05 -17.00
CA LEU A 163 -9.30 10.14 -17.85
C LEU A 163 -8.00 10.02 -17.05
N LEU A 164 -7.93 10.64 -15.86
CA LEU A 164 -6.79 10.49 -14.93
C LEU A 164 -6.55 9.00 -14.64
N MET A 165 -7.62 8.27 -14.33
CA MET A 165 -7.56 6.83 -14.11
C MET A 165 -7.13 6.06 -15.37
N GLY A 166 -7.78 6.30 -16.51
CA GLY A 166 -7.52 5.60 -17.78
C GLY A 166 -6.08 5.76 -18.25
N SER A 167 -5.58 7.00 -18.29
CA SER A 167 -4.19 7.31 -18.66
C SER A 167 -3.16 6.64 -17.74
N ARG A 168 -3.50 6.39 -16.47
CA ARG A 168 -2.66 5.64 -15.52
C ARG A 168 -2.77 4.13 -15.71
N MET A 169 -3.92 3.61 -16.10
CA MET A 169 -4.09 2.16 -16.30
C MET A 169 -3.29 1.64 -17.49
N VAL A 170 -3.12 2.46 -18.54
CA VAL A 170 -2.25 2.15 -19.68
C VAL A 170 -0.82 1.85 -19.24
N ILE A 171 -0.24 2.62 -18.31
CA ILE A 171 1.12 2.38 -17.78
C ILE A 171 1.18 1.25 -16.72
N GLN A 172 0.03 0.75 -16.27
CA GLN A 172 -0.09 -0.34 -15.29
C GLN A 172 -0.46 -1.69 -15.92
N ALA A 173 -0.64 -1.72 -17.25
CA ALA A 173 -0.98 -2.91 -18.00
C ALA A 173 0.19 -3.91 -17.99
N LEU A 174 -0.12 -5.17 -17.74
CA LEU A 174 0.82 -6.28 -17.82
C LEU A 174 1.03 -6.69 -19.29
N PRO A 175 2.24 -7.15 -19.68
CA PRO A 175 2.44 -7.76 -20.99
C PRO A 175 1.58 -9.03 -21.08
N LEU A 176 0.94 -9.23 -22.21
CA LEU A 176 0.15 -10.43 -22.49
C LEU A 176 0.89 -11.33 -23.47
N ARG A 177 0.69 -12.65 -23.36
CA ARG A 177 1.27 -13.63 -24.27
C ARG A 177 0.95 -13.35 -25.74
N ASP A 178 -0.32 -13.03 -26.00
CA ASP A 178 -0.83 -12.77 -27.34
C ASP A 178 -1.44 -11.36 -27.38
N ALA A 179 -0.68 -10.33 -27.01
CA ALA A 179 -1.21 -8.96 -27.01
C ALA A 179 -1.64 -8.50 -28.42
N GLU A 180 -2.71 -7.69 -28.48
CA GLU A 180 -3.19 -7.05 -29.69
C GLU A 180 -3.16 -5.53 -29.52
N ALA A 181 -2.98 -4.79 -30.61
CA ALA A 181 -3.25 -3.36 -30.60
C ALA A 181 -4.78 -3.10 -30.61
N PRO A 182 -5.24 -1.97 -30.04
CA PRO A 182 -6.65 -1.61 -30.06
C PRO A 182 -7.21 -1.49 -31.49
N LEU A 183 -8.43 -1.96 -31.70
CA LEU A 183 -9.17 -1.78 -32.96
C LEU A 183 -9.56 -0.32 -33.20
N VAL A 184 -9.91 0.41 -32.13
CA VAL A 184 -10.18 1.85 -32.18
C VAL A 184 -8.97 2.59 -31.60
N ARG A 185 -8.35 3.48 -32.35
CA ARG A 185 -7.05 4.08 -32.03
C ARG A 185 -7.15 5.59 -31.92
N SER A 186 -6.34 6.17 -31.05
CA SER A 186 -6.27 7.62 -30.90
C SER A 186 -5.44 8.22 -32.02
N ALA A 187 -5.97 9.25 -32.68
CA ALA A 187 -5.33 9.91 -33.82
C ALA A 187 -4.76 11.29 -33.46
N GLY A 188 -3.56 11.57 -33.95
CA GLY A 188 -2.93 12.88 -33.94
C GLY A 188 -3.41 13.79 -35.08
N GLU A 189 -2.77 14.95 -35.21
CA GLU A 189 -3.13 15.99 -36.20
C GLU A 189 -3.04 15.50 -37.65
N ASP A 190 -2.04 14.67 -37.97
CA ASP A 190 -1.78 14.10 -39.29
C ASP A 190 -2.58 12.81 -39.56
N GLY A 191 -3.45 12.42 -38.63
CA GLY A 191 -4.18 11.15 -38.66
C GLY A 191 -3.33 9.94 -38.23
N ALA A 192 -2.05 10.12 -37.87
CA ALA A 192 -1.23 9.03 -37.36
C ALA A 192 -1.70 8.58 -35.98
N HIS A 193 -1.56 7.29 -35.71
CA HIS A 193 -1.99 6.69 -34.45
C HIS A 193 -0.95 6.88 -33.35
N PHE A 194 -1.38 7.28 -32.16
CA PHE A 194 -0.47 7.39 -31.01
C PHE A 194 0.12 6.03 -30.60
N GLU A 195 -0.60 4.94 -30.83
CA GLU A 195 -0.11 3.58 -30.62
C GLU A 195 1.09 3.24 -31.52
N ASN A 196 1.20 3.85 -32.70
CA ASN A 196 2.35 3.70 -33.58
C ASN A 196 3.46 4.72 -33.25
N LEU A 197 3.08 5.98 -32.99
CA LEU A 197 4.01 7.07 -32.70
C LEU A 197 4.90 6.80 -31.47
N TYR A 198 4.34 6.18 -30.43
CA TYR A 198 5.10 5.87 -29.20
C TYR A 198 5.65 4.43 -29.17
N SER A 199 5.51 3.67 -30.26
CA SER A 199 5.90 2.25 -30.29
C SER A 199 7.40 2.01 -30.07
N ASP A 200 8.24 2.93 -30.53
CA ASP A 200 9.70 2.83 -30.36
C ASP A 200 10.10 2.89 -28.87
N HIS A 201 9.33 3.61 -28.03
CA HIS A 201 9.55 3.65 -26.58
C HIS A 201 9.18 2.37 -25.84
N VAL A 202 8.46 1.45 -26.50
CA VAL A 202 8.09 0.14 -25.94
C VAL A 202 8.81 -1.02 -26.62
N GLY A 203 9.83 -0.74 -27.42
CA GLY A 203 10.72 -1.75 -28.01
C GLY A 203 10.43 -2.13 -29.46
N ALA A 204 9.61 -1.36 -30.19
CA ALA A 204 9.60 -1.46 -31.65
C ALA A 204 10.89 -0.88 -32.23
N VAL A 205 11.44 -1.50 -33.27
CA VAL A 205 12.59 -0.97 -34.02
C VAL A 205 12.25 -0.94 -35.49
N ARG A 206 12.38 0.22 -36.12
CA ARG A 206 12.09 0.45 -37.55
C ARG A 206 13.34 0.91 -38.28
N ALA A 207 13.46 0.51 -39.55
CA ALA A 207 14.57 0.95 -40.39
C ALA A 207 14.46 2.44 -40.71
N LYS A 208 15.54 3.22 -40.49
CA LYS A 208 15.55 4.66 -40.79
C LYS A 208 15.56 4.96 -42.29
N SER A 209 16.12 4.06 -43.08
CA SER A 209 16.35 4.25 -44.52
C SER A 209 16.43 2.92 -45.23
N HIS A 210 16.56 2.95 -46.56
CA HIS A 210 16.83 1.73 -47.33
C HIS A 210 18.17 1.11 -46.92
N GLY A 211 18.17 -0.19 -46.62
CA GLY A 211 19.36 -0.91 -46.17
C GLY A 211 19.25 -2.42 -46.35
N VAL A 212 20.28 -3.14 -45.91
CA VAL A 212 20.35 -4.60 -45.88
C VAL A 212 20.73 -5.04 -44.47
N VAL A 213 20.01 -6.03 -43.93
CA VAL A 213 20.29 -6.63 -42.63
C VAL A 213 21.55 -7.48 -42.74
N GLU A 214 22.56 -7.17 -41.94
CA GLU A 214 23.83 -7.90 -41.95
C GLU A 214 23.90 -8.98 -40.88
N HIS A 215 23.27 -8.75 -39.74
CA HIS A 215 23.38 -9.64 -38.57
C HIS A 215 22.10 -9.62 -37.76
N VAL A 216 21.68 -10.79 -37.29
CA VAL A 216 20.53 -10.98 -36.40
C VAL A 216 20.86 -12.08 -35.40
N ASP A 217 20.83 -11.76 -34.11
CA ASP A 217 20.90 -12.72 -33.00
C ASP A 217 19.93 -12.27 -31.87
N PRO A 218 19.77 -13.03 -30.76
CA PRO A 218 18.88 -12.65 -29.66
C PRO A 218 19.23 -11.33 -28.95
N ASP A 219 20.45 -10.82 -29.11
CA ASP A 219 20.98 -9.67 -28.39
C ASP A 219 21.09 -8.42 -29.28
N LYS A 220 21.12 -8.57 -30.61
CA LYS A 220 21.21 -7.44 -31.56
C LYS A 220 20.72 -7.71 -32.98
N VAL A 221 20.29 -6.65 -33.66
CA VAL A 221 20.13 -6.56 -35.13
C VAL A 221 21.07 -5.50 -35.69
N VAL A 222 21.79 -5.82 -36.76
CA VAL A 222 22.70 -4.87 -37.45
C VAL A 222 22.22 -4.64 -38.87
N VAL A 223 22.07 -3.36 -39.24
CA VAL A 223 21.64 -2.93 -40.57
C VAL A 223 22.72 -2.05 -41.19
N ARG A 224 23.02 -2.32 -42.45
CA ARG A 224 23.84 -1.44 -43.29
C ARG A 224 22.94 -0.69 -44.26
N TYR A 225 22.87 0.62 -44.12
CA TYR A 225 22.08 1.47 -44.99
C TYR A 225 22.82 1.79 -46.30
N LYS A 226 22.06 2.24 -47.31
CA LYS A 226 22.61 2.59 -48.64
C LYS A 226 23.66 3.72 -48.60
N ASN A 227 23.62 4.58 -47.59
CA ASN A 227 24.62 5.64 -47.37
C ASN A 227 25.96 5.10 -46.81
N GLY A 228 26.08 3.79 -46.59
CA GLY A 228 27.26 3.15 -46.00
C GLY A 228 27.28 3.12 -44.47
N GLU A 229 26.31 3.77 -43.81
CA GLU A 229 26.17 3.78 -42.36
C GLU A 229 25.75 2.41 -41.84
N ARG A 230 26.38 1.99 -40.75
CA ARG A 230 26.08 0.74 -40.05
C ARG A 230 25.47 1.06 -38.70
N GLU A 231 24.24 0.62 -38.49
CA GLU A 231 23.52 0.82 -37.23
C GLU A 231 23.33 -0.53 -36.52
N THR A 232 23.63 -0.57 -35.23
CA THR A 232 23.40 -1.73 -34.36
C THR A 232 22.28 -1.40 -33.40
N HIS A 233 21.24 -2.23 -33.39
CA HIS A 233 20.13 -2.16 -32.47
C HIS A 233 20.27 -3.28 -31.44
N GLU A 234 20.50 -2.93 -30.18
CA GLU A 234 20.52 -3.90 -29.08
C GLU A 234 19.09 -4.38 -28.76
N LEU A 235 18.96 -5.65 -28.41
CA LEU A 235 17.71 -6.32 -28.14
C LEU A 235 17.66 -6.77 -26.68
N TYR A 236 16.45 -6.81 -26.12
CA TYR A 236 16.23 -7.35 -24.79
C TYR A 236 15.78 -8.81 -24.88
N ASN A 237 16.47 -9.71 -24.19
CA ASN A 237 16.07 -11.09 -24.10
C ASN A 237 15.60 -11.43 -22.67
N ASN A 238 14.27 -11.44 -22.47
CA ASN A 238 13.64 -11.78 -21.19
C ASN A 238 14.15 -10.93 -20.00
N MET A 239 14.44 -9.65 -20.24
CA MET A 239 14.98 -8.77 -19.21
C MET A 239 13.92 -8.51 -18.12
N PRO A 240 14.16 -8.90 -16.85
CA PRO A 240 13.19 -8.74 -15.78
C PRO A 240 13.06 -7.29 -15.35
N PHE A 241 11.84 -6.87 -15.04
CA PHE A 241 11.53 -5.58 -14.45
C PHE A 241 11.18 -5.68 -12.96
N ASN A 242 11.25 -4.55 -12.25
CA ASN A 242 10.99 -4.46 -10.79
C ASN A 242 9.61 -4.98 -10.37
N ARG A 243 8.58 -4.87 -11.23
CA ARG A 243 7.21 -5.34 -10.95
C ARG A 243 6.93 -6.76 -11.43
N LYS A 244 7.98 -7.59 -11.57
CA LYS A 244 7.89 -8.99 -11.99
C LYS A 244 7.31 -9.17 -13.40
N THR A 245 7.41 -8.14 -14.23
CA THR A 245 7.18 -8.22 -15.68
C THR A 245 8.53 -8.34 -16.39
N LEU A 246 8.52 -8.29 -17.72
CA LEU A 246 9.72 -8.38 -18.53
C LEU A 246 9.56 -7.61 -19.82
N ILE A 247 10.69 -7.23 -20.42
CA ILE A 247 10.76 -6.85 -21.84
C ILE A 247 11.50 -7.95 -22.62
N HIS A 248 10.92 -8.35 -23.74
CA HIS A 248 11.51 -9.28 -24.68
C HIS A 248 11.32 -8.76 -26.11
N SER A 249 12.39 -8.77 -26.89
CA SER A 249 12.47 -8.33 -28.27
C SER A 249 12.55 -9.53 -29.20
N THR A 250 11.79 -9.49 -30.29
CA THR A 250 11.74 -10.54 -31.30
C THR A 250 12.03 -9.94 -32.68
N PRO A 251 13.17 -10.31 -33.31
CA PRO A 251 13.47 -9.92 -34.68
C PRO A 251 12.44 -10.45 -35.68
N MET A 252 12.00 -9.58 -36.58
CA MET A 252 11.07 -9.89 -37.70
C MET A 252 11.81 -10.05 -39.03
N VAL A 253 13.10 -9.72 -39.07
CA VAL A 253 13.96 -9.78 -40.26
C VAL A 253 15.02 -10.87 -40.11
N LYS A 254 15.56 -11.31 -41.25
CA LYS A 254 16.66 -12.27 -41.34
C LYS A 254 17.88 -11.62 -41.98
N ILE A 255 19.04 -12.23 -41.77
CA ILE A 255 20.28 -11.83 -42.44
C ILE A 255 20.07 -11.86 -43.96
N GLY A 256 20.44 -10.76 -44.63
CA GLY A 256 20.28 -10.58 -46.08
C GLY A 256 18.98 -9.88 -46.50
N ASP A 257 18.02 -9.67 -45.60
CA ASP A 257 16.77 -8.99 -45.94
C ASP A 257 17.02 -7.52 -46.30
N ALA A 258 16.41 -7.06 -47.40
CA ALA A 258 16.39 -5.64 -47.76
C ALA A 258 15.28 -4.93 -46.97
N VAL A 259 15.63 -3.85 -46.28
CA VAL A 259 14.68 -3.05 -45.49
C VAL A 259 14.36 -1.72 -46.16
N ARG A 260 13.13 -1.24 -45.98
CA ARG A 260 12.64 0.06 -46.44
C ARG A 260 12.50 1.04 -45.26
N PRO A 261 12.55 2.36 -45.49
CA PRO A 261 12.24 3.34 -44.44
C PRO A 261 10.91 2.99 -43.74
N ASN A 262 10.90 3.10 -42.41
CA ASN A 262 9.78 2.77 -41.52
C ASN A 262 9.32 1.30 -41.47
N GLN A 263 9.99 0.39 -42.19
CA GLN A 263 9.73 -1.05 -42.07
C GLN A 263 10.10 -1.53 -40.66
N LEU A 264 9.17 -2.24 -40.01
CA LEU A 264 9.42 -2.86 -38.72
C LEU A 264 10.44 -3.99 -38.86
N MET A 265 11.47 -3.96 -38.01
CA MET A 265 12.53 -4.96 -37.96
C MET A 265 12.47 -5.80 -36.68
N VAL A 266 11.99 -5.21 -35.59
CA VAL A 266 11.90 -5.86 -34.28
C VAL A 266 10.60 -5.42 -33.63
N HIS A 267 9.86 -6.37 -33.07
CA HIS A 267 8.75 -6.08 -32.18
C HIS A 267 9.09 -6.55 -30.76
N SER A 268 8.40 -6.01 -29.76
CA SER A 268 8.50 -6.48 -28.38
C SER A 268 7.22 -7.20 -27.93
N ASN A 269 7.26 -7.78 -26.72
CA ASN A 269 6.07 -8.29 -26.01
C ASN A 269 5.07 -7.19 -25.57
N TYR A 270 5.31 -5.92 -25.93
CA TYR A 270 4.40 -4.79 -25.74
C TYR A 270 3.91 -4.19 -27.06
N THR A 271 4.22 -4.82 -28.20
CA THR A 271 3.78 -4.39 -29.54
C THR A 271 3.21 -5.55 -30.34
N ASP A 272 2.25 -5.26 -31.22
CA ASP A 272 1.78 -6.23 -32.22
C ASP A 272 2.85 -6.46 -33.31
N LYS A 273 2.57 -7.37 -34.25
CA LYS A 273 3.50 -7.73 -35.33
C LYS A 273 3.67 -6.63 -36.37
N GLU A 274 2.80 -5.63 -36.35
CA GLU A 274 2.84 -4.41 -37.14
C GLU A 274 3.61 -3.29 -36.43
N GLY A 275 3.99 -3.51 -35.17
CA GLY A 275 4.77 -2.62 -34.33
C GLY A 275 3.97 -1.48 -33.74
N ASN A 276 2.68 -1.70 -33.46
CA ASN A 276 1.83 -0.79 -32.69
C ASN A 276 1.78 -1.25 -31.23
N ILE A 277 1.63 -0.31 -30.29
CA ILE A 277 1.47 -0.62 -28.86
C ILE A 277 0.30 -1.60 -28.64
N ALA A 278 0.61 -2.73 -27.98
CA ALA A 278 -0.29 -3.82 -27.69
C ALA A 278 -0.20 -4.19 -26.19
N LEU A 279 -1.18 -3.72 -25.41
CA LEU A 279 -1.19 -3.84 -23.94
C LEU A 279 -2.37 -4.68 -23.42
N GLY A 280 -3.12 -5.30 -24.33
CA GLY A 280 -4.43 -5.85 -24.06
C GLY A 280 -4.92 -6.74 -25.20
N ARG A 281 -6.22 -7.00 -25.20
CA ARG A 281 -6.93 -7.77 -26.24
C ARG A 281 -8.20 -7.04 -26.65
N ASN A 282 -8.62 -7.22 -27.89
CA ASN A 282 -9.94 -6.81 -28.33
C ASN A 282 -10.93 -7.95 -28.01
N LEU A 283 -11.91 -7.68 -27.14
CA LEU A 283 -12.83 -8.68 -26.60
C LEU A 283 -14.28 -8.33 -26.92
N ARG A 284 -15.10 -9.35 -27.17
CA ARG A 284 -16.54 -9.20 -27.39
C ARG A 284 -17.24 -8.94 -26.07
N VAL A 285 -17.93 -7.82 -25.97
CA VAL A 285 -18.61 -7.40 -24.74
C VAL A 285 -20.12 -7.35 -24.93
N ALA A 286 -20.85 -7.67 -23.87
CA ALA A 286 -22.28 -7.43 -23.75
C ALA A 286 -22.55 -6.61 -22.47
N TYR A 287 -23.35 -5.55 -22.59
CA TYR A 287 -23.71 -4.70 -21.46
C TYR A 287 -25.04 -5.17 -20.87
N MET A 288 -24.97 -6.00 -19.82
CA MET A 288 -26.14 -6.53 -19.11
C MET A 288 -25.80 -6.90 -17.67
N PRO A 289 -26.71 -6.70 -16.70
CA PRO A 289 -26.57 -7.30 -15.37
C PRO A 289 -26.62 -8.83 -15.46
N TYR A 290 -25.79 -9.53 -14.70
CA TYR A 290 -25.71 -10.99 -14.70
C TYR A 290 -25.78 -11.55 -13.28
N HIS A 291 -26.99 -11.90 -12.84
CA HIS A 291 -27.29 -12.51 -11.53
C HIS A 291 -26.64 -11.83 -10.31
N GLY A 292 -26.31 -10.54 -10.38
CA GLY A 292 -25.57 -9.82 -9.33
C GLY A 292 -24.08 -10.16 -9.24
N SER A 293 -23.55 -11.00 -10.13
CA SER A 293 -22.12 -11.30 -10.20
C SER A 293 -21.33 -10.11 -10.76
N ASN A 294 -21.91 -9.25 -11.58
CA ASN A 294 -21.29 -8.01 -12.05
C ASN A 294 -21.85 -6.76 -11.34
N PHE A 295 -22.15 -6.87 -10.04
CA PHE A 295 -22.60 -5.75 -9.22
C PHE A 295 -21.50 -4.68 -9.05
N GLU A 296 -21.86 -3.40 -9.15
CA GLU A 296 -20.93 -2.26 -9.17
C GLU A 296 -19.86 -2.41 -10.27
N ASP A 297 -18.56 -2.48 -9.93
CA ASP A 297 -17.47 -2.62 -10.89
C ASP A 297 -17.06 -4.07 -11.16
N ALA A 298 -17.71 -5.04 -10.51
CA ALA A 298 -17.41 -6.44 -10.76
C ALA A 298 -17.72 -6.82 -12.21
N THR A 299 -16.94 -7.73 -12.78
CA THR A 299 -17.08 -8.17 -14.17
C THR A 299 -17.10 -9.69 -14.25
N VAL A 300 -17.92 -10.22 -15.17
CA VAL A 300 -17.98 -11.65 -15.48
C VAL A 300 -17.31 -11.88 -16.84
N ILE A 301 -16.44 -12.88 -16.93
CA ILE A 301 -15.73 -13.21 -18.17
C ILE A 301 -15.87 -14.69 -18.52
N SER A 302 -15.69 -15.02 -19.79
CA SER A 302 -15.60 -16.41 -20.24
C SER A 302 -14.23 -17.03 -19.94
N GLU A 303 -14.16 -18.36 -19.91
CA GLU A 303 -12.90 -19.09 -19.76
C GLU A 303 -11.95 -18.79 -20.93
N SER A 304 -12.48 -18.68 -22.14
CA SER A 304 -11.72 -18.23 -23.31
C SER A 304 -11.14 -16.82 -23.13
N ALA A 305 -11.92 -15.87 -22.60
CA ALA A 305 -11.42 -14.53 -22.30
C ALA A 305 -10.32 -14.52 -21.23
N ALA A 306 -10.48 -15.36 -20.20
CA ALA A 306 -9.46 -15.50 -19.16
C ALA A 306 -8.12 -16.03 -19.71
N LYS A 307 -8.17 -16.95 -20.69
CA LYS A 307 -7.00 -17.47 -21.41
C LYS A 307 -6.41 -16.43 -22.36
N LYS A 308 -7.24 -15.69 -23.12
CA LYS A 308 -6.79 -14.60 -24.02
C LYS A 308 -6.02 -13.50 -23.27
N LEU A 309 -6.40 -13.23 -22.02
CA LEU A 309 -5.76 -12.26 -21.13
C LEU A 309 -4.60 -12.85 -20.29
N SER A 310 -3.95 -13.92 -20.76
CA SER A 310 -2.80 -14.51 -20.06
C SER A 310 -1.61 -13.55 -20.06
N SER A 311 -1.24 -13.06 -18.88
CA SER A 311 -0.10 -12.17 -18.68
C SER A 311 1.22 -12.92 -18.56
N GLU A 312 2.29 -12.32 -19.07
CA GLU A 312 3.65 -12.80 -18.86
C GLU A 312 4.26 -12.21 -17.57
N HIS A 313 4.90 -13.05 -16.77
CA HIS A 313 5.59 -12.67 -15.55
C HIS A 313 7.01 -13.23 -15.52
N MET A 314 7.89 -12.52 -14.84
CA MET A 314 9.27 -12.91 -14.58
C MET A 314 9.58 -12.79 -13.09
N TYR A 315 9.74 -13.93 -12.43
CA TYR A 315 9.98 -14.02 -11.00
C TYR A 315 11.47 -14.22 -10.72
N GLN A 316 12.01 -13.38 -9.84
CA GLN A 316 13.37 -13.51 -9.34
C GLN A 316 13.30 -14.10 -7.92
N VAL A 317 13.70 -15.37 -7.80
CA VAL A 317 13.68 -16.09 -6.53
C VAL A 317 15.11 -16.20 -6.01
N SER A 318 15.37 -15.55 -4.87
CA SER A 318 16.66 -15.60 -4.18
C SER A 318 16.62 -16.57 -2.99
N HIS A 319 17.63 -17.42 -2.87
CA HIS A 319 17.86 -18.27 -1.72
C HIS A 319 19.16 -17.88 -1.01
N ASP A 320 19.04 -17.27 0.17
CA ASP A 320 20.18 -16.89 1.00
C ASP A 320 20.65 -18.06 1.86
N VAL A 321 21.98 -18.27 1.92
CA VAL A 321 22.61 -19.32 2.73
C VAL A 321 23.40 -18.68 3.87
N ASP A 322 23.13 -19.11 5.10
CA ASP A 322 23.88 -18.72 6.31
C ASP A 322 24.79 -19.86 6.80
N LYS A 323 25.58 -19.61 7.86
CA LYS A 323 26.53 -20.61 8.42
C LYS A 323 25.86 -21.90 8.93
N ASP A 324 24.56 -21.85 9.25
CA ASP A 324 23.79 -22.98 9.79
C ASP A 324 22.94 -23.65 8.71
N THR A 325 23.00 -23.17 7.46
CA THR A 325 22.22 -23.66 6.33
C THR A 325 23.10 -24.55 5.44
N THR A 326 22.59 -25.74 5.10
CA THR A 326 23.21 -26.66 4.16
C THR A 326 22.30 -26.82 2.95
N VAL A 327 22.86 -26.63 1.76
CA VAL A 327 22.17 -26.82 0.47
C VAL A 327 22.80 -28.02 -0.22
N GLY A 328 21.97 -28.92 -0.74
CA GLY A 328 22.48 -30.13 -1.40
C GLY A 328 21.42 -31.21 -1.52
N ARG A 329 21.35 -31.84 -2.70
CA ARG A 329 20.34 -32.86 -2.98
C ARG A 329 20.53 -34.10 -2.12
N LYS A 330 21.77 -34.60 -2.01
CA LYS A 330 22.07 -35.84 -1.29
C LYS A 330 21.84 -35.66 0.21
N GLU A 331 22.32 -34.55 0.74
CA GLU A 331 22.20 -34.15 2.13
C GLU A 331 20.71 -34.01 2.48
N PHE A 332 19.93 -33.30 1.67
CA PHE A 332 18.51 -33.10 1.92
C PHE A 332 17.71 -34.40 1.87
N VAL A 333 17.88 -35.22 0.82
CA VAL A 333 17.15 -36.48 0.66
C VAL A 333 17.51 -37.48 1.77
N SER A 334 18.75 -37.43 2.29
CA SER A 334 19.14 -38.25 3.44
C SER A 334 18.36 -37.89 4.72
N MET A 335 18.02 -36.61 4.90
CA MET A 335 17.30 -36.14 6.09
C MET A 335 15.76 -36.18 5.90
N PHE A 336 15.28 -35.96 4.68
CA PHE A 336 13.86 -35.83 4.34
C PHE A 336 13.46 -36.73 3.14
N PRO A 337 13.62 -38.07 3.23
CA PRO A 337 13.50 -38.98 2.08
C PRO A 337 12.10 -39.08 1.46
N ALA A 338 11.05 -38.74 2.22
CA ALA A 338 9.65 -38.83 1.79
C ALA A 338 9.00 -37.46 1.51
N LYS A 339 9.75 -36.36 1.56
CA LYS A 339 9.20 -35.01 1.44
C LYS A 339 8.71 -34.67 0.03
N TYR A 340 9.49 -35.04 -0.99
CA TYR A 340 9.14 -34.82 -2.39
C TYR A 340 9.05 -36.14 -3.15
N PRO A 341 8.09 -36.29 -4.08
CA PRO A 341 8.05 -37.44 -4.99
C PRO A 341 9.29 -37.43 -5.91
N LYS A 342 9.64 -38.61 -6.44
CA LYS A 342 10.80 -38.74 -7.35
C LYS A 342 10.74 -37.77 -8.55
N ASP A 343 9.54 -37.52 -9.07
CA ASP A 343 9.32 -36.61 -10.19
C ASP A 343 9.67 -35.15 -9.84
N GLY A 344 9.33 -34.69 -8.63
CA GLY A 344 9.67 -33.34 -8.15
C GLY A 344 11.18 -33.11 -7.97
N LEU A 345 11.96 -34.20 -7.86
CA LEU A 345 13.43 -34.15 -7.75
C LEU A 345 14.15 -34.36 -9.08
N LYS A 346 13.43 -34.63 -10.18
CA LYS A 346 14.02 -34.97 -11.48
C LYS A 346 14.88 -33.82 -12.03
N HIS A 347 14.44 -32.58 -11.82
CA HIS A 347 15.07 -31.38 -12.35
C HIS A 347 16.07 -30.71 -11.40
N ILE A 348 16.28 -31.28 -10.20
CA ILE A 348 17.25 -30.80 -9.22
C ILE A 348 18.63 -31.41 -9.50
N ASP A 349 19.66 -30.57 -9.57
CA ASP A 349 21.05 -30.99 -9.75
C ASP A 349 21.68 -31.56 -8.46
N SER A 350 22.98 -31.88 -8.50
CA SER A 350 23.71 -32.37 -7.32
C SER A 350 23.84 -31.34 -6.21
N ASN A 351 23.90 -30.05 -6.57
CA ASN A 351 23.99 -28.94 -5.61
C ASN A 351 22.65 -28.68 -4.91
N GLY A 352 21.58 -29.39 -5.26
CA GLY A 352 20.26 -29.19 -4.68
C GLY A 352 19.46 -28.07 -5.35
N VAL A 353 19.86 -27.62 -6.55
CA VAL A 353 19.24 -26.49 -7.25
C VAL A 353 18.56 -26.95 -8.54
N VAL A 354 17.42 -26.34 -8.86
CA VAL A 354 16.71 -26.58 -10.12
C VAL A 354 17.55 -26.17 -11.33
N LYS A 355 17.41 -26.87 -12.46
CA LYS A 355 18.13 -26.57 -13.71
C LYS A 355 17.33 -25.63 -14.63
N PRO A 356 18.02 -24.75 -15.41
CA PRO A 356 17.42 -24.07 -16.56
C PRO A 356 16.69 -25.04 -17.50
N GLY A 357 15.55 -24.61 -18.04
CA GLY A 357 14.66 -25.40 -18.88
C GLY A 357 13.65 -26.29 -18.13
N ALA A 358 13.71 -26.34 -16.80
CA ALA A 358 12.73 -27.08 -16.00
C ALA A 358 11.38 -26.34 -15.94
N ILE A 359 10.29 -27.10 -16.05
CA ILE A 359 8.94 -26.62 -15.75
C ILE A 359 8.62 -27.00 -14.31
N VAL A 360 8.35 -26.00 -13.47
CA VAL A 360 8.02 -26.15 -12.05
C VAL A 360 6.55 -25.85 -11.80
N LYS A 361 5.92 -26.67 -10.96
CA LYS A 361 4.53 -26.55 -10.53
C LYS A 361 4.44 -26.11 -9.09
N HIS A 362 3.24 -25.71 -8.66
CA HIS A 362 3.01 -25.29 -7.28
C HIS A 362 3.50 -26.37 -6.28
N GLY A 363 4.40 -25.99 -5.37
CA GLY A 363 5.02 -26.87 -4.38
C GLY A 363 6.29 -27.59 -4.83
N ASP A 364 6.70 -27.47 -6.10
CA ASP A 364 7.96 -28.05 -6.57
C ASP A 364 9.16 -27.31 -5.96
N PRO A 365 10.23 -28.03 -5.58
CA PRO A 365 11.42 -27.42 -5.01
C PRO A 365 12.21 -26.65 -6.08
N LEU A 366 12.72 -25.48 -5.72
CA LEU A 366 13.69 -24.70 -6.50
C LEU A 366 15.11 -24.85 -5.93
N VAL A 367 15.24 -24.80 -4.60
CA VAL A 367 16.50 -24.99 -3.88
C VAL A 367 16.27 -25.82 -2.64
N LEU A 368 16.78 -27.06 -2.64
CA LEU A 368 16.73 -27.97 -1.51
C LEU A 368 17.75 -27.56 -0.45
N SER A 369 17.24 -27.11 0.70
CA SER A 369 18.10 -26.70 1.81
C SER A 369 17.52 -27.07 3.15
N MET A 370 18.41 -27.20 4.12
CA MET A 370 18.08 -27.51 5.50
C MET A 370 18.88 -26.61 6.43
N GLN A 371 18.29 -26.30 7.57
CA GLN A 371 18.92 -25.50 8.61
C GLN A 371 19.09 -26.32 9.87
N LYS A 372 20.27 -26.21 10.50
CA LYS A 372 20.52 -26.86 11.78
C LYS A 372 19.65 -26.22 12.85
N GLY A 373 18.90 -27.04 13.60
CA GLY A 373 18.04 -26.55 14.67
C GLY A 373 18.86 -25.90 15.79
N LYS A 374 18.49 -24.69 16.22
CA LYS A 374 18.98 -24.13 17.49
C LYS A 374 18.27 -24.86 18.63
N ILE A 375 19.05 -25.47 19.52
CA ILE A 375 18.52 -26.08 20.74
C ILE A 375 18.10 -24.94 21.68
N ASP A 376 16.84 -24.54 21.61
CA ASP A 376 16.25 -23.73 22.67
C ASP A 376 16.07 -24.60 23.92
N ALA A 377 16.46 -24.07 25.08
CA ALA A 377 16.51 -24.78 26.37
C ALA A 377 15.17 -25.40 26.82
N LEU A 378 14.07 -25.09 26.14
CA LEU A 378 12.72 -25.59 26.42
C LEU A 378 12.40 -26.96 25.80
N HIS A 379 13.22 -27.49 24.89
CA HIS A 379 12.98 -28.76 24.20
C HIS A 379 14.06 -29.82 24.52
N ARG A 380 14.09 -30.30 25.78
CA ARG A 380 14.77 -31.56 26.10
C ARG A 380 13.88 -32.75 25.72
N GLY A 381 13.80 -33.02 24.42
CA GLY A 381 13.08 -34.17 23.87
C GLY A 381 12.80 -34.02 22.38
N HIS A 382 13.67 -34.59 21.54
CA HIS A 382 13.51 -34.77 20.10
C HIS A 382 13.09 -33.54 19.27
N SER A 383 13.75 -32.40 19.43
CA SER A 383 13.78 -31.41 18.33
C SER A 383 14.59 -32.01 17.16
N PRO A 384 14.08 -32.00 15.92
CA PRO A 384 14.86 -32.43 14.75
C PRO A 384 16.18 -31.66 14.71
N MET A 385 17.30 -32.37 14.56
CA MET A 385 18.63 -31.76 14.42
C MET A 385 18.69 -30.81 13.20
N TRP A 386 17.82 -31.06 12.21
CA TRP A 386 17.68 -30.31 10.97
C TRP A 386 16.21 -30.00 10.69
N SER A 387 15.93 -28.78 10.25
CA SER A 387 14.62 -28.35 9.73
C SER A 387 14.71 -28.06 8.24
N ASP A 388 13.68 -28.43 7.49
CA ASP A 388 13.52 -28.11 6.08
C ASP A 388 13.44 -26.57 5.88
N LYS A 389 14.27 -26.04 4.99
CA LYS A 389 14.31 -24.62 4.59
C LYS A 389 14.26 -24.46 3.07
N THR A 390 13.77 -25.50 2.38
CA THR A 390 13.64 -25.53 0.92
C THR A 390 12.87 -24.32 0.42
N THR A 391 13.37 -23.73 -0.66
CA THR A 391 12.61 -22.72 -1.41
C THR A 391 11.82 -23.44 -2.49
N GLU A 392 10.50 -23.28 -2.47
CA GLU A 392 9.56 -23.92 -3.39
C GLU A 392 8.93 -22.88 -4.33
N TRP A 393 8.35 -23.35 -5.43
CA TRP A 393 7.52 -22.55 -6.30
C TRP A 393 6.10 -22.43 -5.72
N HIS A 394 5.74 -21.26 -5.21
CA HIS A 394 4.44 -21.04 -4.55
C HIS A 394 3.37 -20.43 -5.46
N HIS A 395 3.67 -20.19 -6.74
CA HIS A 395 2.70 -19.60 -7.66
C HIS A 395 1.71 -20.62 -8.19
N THR A 396 0.51 -20.16 -8.54
CA THR A 396 -0.56 -21.03 -9.08
C THR A 396 -0.29 -21.48 -10.51
N SER A 397 0.40 -20.64 -11.28
CA SER A 397 0.73 -20.90 -12.68
C SER A 397 2.09 -21.59 -12.78
N ASP A 398 2.21 -22.53 -13.71
CA ASP A 398 3.47 -23.22 -13.99
C ASP A 398 4.57 -22.20 -14.37
N GLY A 399 5.80 -22.49 -13.97
CA GLY A 399 6.98 -21.65 -14.22
C GLY A 399 8.03 -22.37 -15.06
N LEU A 400 8.58 -21.71 -16.06
CA LEU A 400 9.77 -22.13 -16.79
C LEU A 400 11.01 -21.48 -16.18
N VAL A 401 11.92 -22.28 -15.64
CA VAL A 401 13.21 -21.78 -15.15
C VAL A 401 14.07 -21.37 -16.36
N THR A 402 14.38 -20.08 -16.48
CA THR A 402 15.21 -19.57 -17.59
C THR A 402 16.68 -19.56 -17.22
N ASP A 403 17.00 -19.05 -16.03
CA ASP A 403 18.37 -18.80 -15.59
C ASP A 403 18.56 -19.17 -14.11
N VAL A 404 19.75 -19.65 -13.79
CA VAL A 404 20.14 -20.01 -12.42
C VAL A 404 21.58 -19.55 -12.22
N ALA A 405 21.81 -18.72 -11.21
CA ALA A 405 23.12 -18.14 -10.93
C ALA A 405 23.45 -18.17 -9.44
N PRO A 406 24.68 -18.55 -9.05
CA PRO A 406 25.12 -18.43 -7.65
C PRO A 406 25.31 -16.97 -7.25
N THR A 407 25.04 -16.65 -5.99
CA THR A 407 25.33 -15.33 -5.42
C THR A 407 26.73 -15.30 -4.81
N LYS A 408 27.30 -14.10 -4.62
CA LYS A 408 28.64 -13.92 -4.04
C LYS A 408 28.78 -14.51 -2.63
N ASP A 409 27.69 -14.57 -1.87
CA ASP A 409 27.66 -15.09 -0.50
C ASP A 409 27.32 -16.60 -0.43
N GLY A 410 27.33 -17.31 -1.57
CA GLY A 410 27.09 -18.76 -1.63
C GLY A 410 25.61 -19.18 -1.69
N GLY A 411 24.70 -18.21 -1.88
CA GLY A 411 23.29 -18.45 -2.17
C GLY A 411 23.01 -18.64 -3.67
N TRP A 412 21.74 -18.61 -4.04
CA TRP A 412 21.29 -18.83 -5.42
C TRP A 412 20.22 -17.82 -5.86
N ASN A 413 20.29 -17.38 -7.10
CA ASN A 413 19.24 -16.63 -7.78
C ASN A 413 18.68 -17.48 -8.92
N ILE A 414 17.37 -17.64 -8.93
CA ILE A 414 16.62 -18.42 -9.92
C ILE A 414 15.63 -17.49 -10.61
N ILE A 415 15.69 -17.45 -11.94
CA ILE A 415 14.80 -16.65 -12.77
C ILE A 415 13.76 -17.58 -13.39
N VAL A 416 12.48 -17.30 -13.15
CA VAL A 416 11.36 -18.14 -13.58
C VAL A 416 10.36 -17.32 -14.39
N LYS A 417 10.18 -17.67 -15.66
CA LYS A 417 9.16 -17.10 -16.54
C LYS A 417 7.84 -17.86 -16.37
N SER A 418 6.72 -17.16 -16.26
CA SER A 418 5.40 -17.80 -16.09
C SER A 418 4.32 -17.07 -16.88
N TYR A 419 3.31 -17.83 -17.31
CA TYR A 419 2.14 -17.32 -18.03
C TYR A 419 0.91 -17.52 -17.14
N ALA A 420 0.33 -16.41 -16.67
CA ALA A 420 -0.77 -16.43 -15.73
C ALA A 420 -2.08 -15.98 -16.40
N PRO A 421 -3.08 -16.88 -16.61
CA PRO A 421 -4.41 -16.49 -17.07
C PRO A 421 -5.09 -15.57 -16.06
N MET A 422 -6.22 -14.96 -16.44
CA MET A 422 -7.03 -14.21 -15.48
C MET A 422 -7.62 -15.16 -14.42
N LEU A 423 -7.54 -14.75 -13.16
CA LEU A 423 -8.20 -15.41 -12.04
C LEU A 423 -9.29 -14.51 -11.44
N GLU A 424 -10.22 -15.11 -10.69
CA GLU A 424 -11.17 -14.33 -9.89
C GLU A 424 -10.40 -13.42 -8.91
N GLY A 425 -10.80 -12.15 -8.85
CA GLY A 425 -10.15 -11.08 -8.11
C GLY A 425 -9.02 -10.35 -8.86
N ASP A 426 -8.59 -10.83 -10.04
CA ASP A 426 -7.68 -10.07 -10.89
C ASP A 426 -8.38 -8.81 -11.42
N LYS A 427 -7.61 -7.74 -11.55
CA LYS A 427 -8.12 -6.45 -12.03
C LYS A 427 -7.94 -6.30 -13.53
N MET A 428 -9.03 -5.95 -14.20
CA MET A 428 -9.04 -5.55 -15.61
C MET A 428 -9.47 -4.09 -15.76
N SER A 429 -9.17 -3.51 -16.92
CA SER A 429 -9.64 -2.18 -17.27
C SER A 429 -9.70 -1.97 -18.77
N GLY A 430 -10.68 -1.18 -19.21
CA GLY A 430 -10.58 -0.47 -20.48
C GLY A 430 -9.69 0.76 -20.37
N ARG A 431 -9.69 1.61 -21.41
CA ARG A 431 -8.92 2.87 -21.45
C ARG A 431 -9.66 4.07 -20.85
N TYR A 432 -10.92 3.92 -20.45
CA TYR A 432 -11.82 5.02 -20.10
C TYR A 432 -12.06 5.17 -18.59
N GLY A 433 -11.12 4.68 -17.77
CA GLY A 433 -11.26 4.66 -16.31
C GLY A 433 -12.32 3.69 -15.80
N ASP A 434 -12.75 2.75 -16.65
CA ASP A 434 -13.67 1.64 -16.39
C ASP A 434 -12.88 0.41 -15.88
N LYS A 435 -12.44 0.53 -14.63
CA LYS A 435 -11.75 -0.54 -13.90
C LYS A 435 -12.75 -1.45 -13.19
N GLY A 436 -12.40 -2.73 -13.08
CA GLY A 436 -13.18 -3.73 -12.37
C GLY A 436 -12.38 -4.97 -12.04
N ILE A 437 -12.81 -5.73 -11.04
CA ILE A 437 -12.28 -7.07 -10.76
C ILE A 437 -13.12 -8.15 -11.42
N ILE A 438 -12.49 -9.27 -11.76
CA ILE A 438 -13.21 -10.48 -12.15
C ILE A 438 -13.89 -11.08 -10.94
N SER A 439 -15.21 -11.11 -10.91
CA SER A 439 -15.96 -11.76 -9.83
C SER A 439 -16.26 -13.23 -10.13
N LYS A 440 -16.37 -13.58 -11.42
CA LYS A 440 -16.70 -14.93 -11.86
C LYS A 440 -16.13 -15.20 -13.25
N ILE A 441 -15.56 -16.39 -13.41
CA ILE A 441 -15.15 -16.92 -14.72
C ILE A 441 -16.11 -18.04 -15.09
N LEU A 442 -16.84 -17.89 -16.19
CA LEU A 442 -17.80 -18.88 -16.68
C LEU A 442 -17.17 -19.79 -17.73
N PRO A 443 -17.43 -21.11 -17.70
CA PRO A 443 -17.16 -21.97 -18.85
C PRO A 443 -17.85 -21.42 -20.11
N ASP A 444 -17.20 -21.53 -21.27
CA ASP A 444 -17.72 -20.93 -22.52
C ASP A 444 -19.13 -21.42 -22.89
N HIS A 445 -19.47 -22.68 -22.59
CA HIS A 445 -20.80 -23.26 -22.83
C HIS A 445 -21.89 -22.73 -21.88
N GLN A 446 -21.51 -22.02 -20.81
CA GLN A 446 -22.41 -21.37 -19.85
C GLN A 446 -22.51 -19.86 -20.07
N MET A 447 -21.63 -19.30 -20.90
CA MET A 447 -21.56 -17.87 -21.17
C MET A 447 -22.70 -17.45 -22.10
N ILE A 448 -23.22 -16.24 -21.90
CA ILE A 448 -24.18 -15.63 -22.83
C ILE A 448 -23.57 -15.65 -24.25
N HIS A 449 -24.39 -16.02 -25.23
CA HIS A 449 -23.99 -16.15 -26.62
C HIS A 449 -24.95 -15.42 -27.58
N ASP A 450 -24.46 -15.16 -28.79
CA ASP A 450 -25.26 -14.58 -29.87
C ASP A 450 -26.15 -15.64 -30.55
N LYS A 451 -26.89 -15.20 -31.58
CA LYS A 451 -27.76 -16.08 -32.39
C LYS A 451 -27.04 -17.23 -33.09
N ASP A 452 -25.73 -17.10 -33.31
CA ASP A 452 -24.90 -18.08 -34.01
C ASP A 452 -24.20 -19.03 -33.01
N GLY A 453 -24.51 -18.88 -31.72
CA GLY A 453 -23.99 -19.71 -30.63
C GLY A 453 -22.60 -19.30 -30.14
N LYS A 454 -22.03 -18.20 -30.63
CA LYS A 454 -20.67 -17.75 -30.26
C LYS A 454 -20.75 -16.98 -28.92
N PRO A 455 -20.03 -17.43 -27.87
CA PRO A 455 -20.07 -16.77 -26.57
C PRO A 455 -19.47 -15.37 -26.62
N PHE A 456 -19.96 -14.49 -25.76
CA PHE A 456 -19.31 -13.22 -25.46
C PHE A 456 -18.08 -13.45 -24.57
N ASP A 457 -17.11 -12.54 -24.62
CA ASP A 457 -15.91 -12.63 -23.80
C ASP A 457 -16.13 -12.01 -22.40
N VAL A 458 -16.88 -10.90 -22.33
CA VAL A 458 -17.06 -10.10 -21.10
C VAL A 458 -18.50 -9.61 -20.96
N LEU A 459 -19.09 -9.75 -19.77
CA LEU A 459 -20.37 -9.14 -19.40
C LEU A 459 -20.15 -7.95 -18.46
N LEU A 460 -20.47 -6.75 -18.94
CA LEU A 460 -20.30 -5.50 -18.22
C LEU A 460 -21.65 -5.00 -17.67
N ASN A 461 -21.64 -4.40 -16.49
CA ASN A 461 -22.86 -3.80 -15.92
C ASN A 461 -23.13 -2.42 -16.59
N PRO A 462 -24.31 -2.21 -17.20
CA PRO A 462 -24.65 -0.93 -17.82
C PRO A 462 -24.64 0.26 -16.86
N LEU A 463 -24.90 0.05 -15.57
CA LEU A 463 -24.92 1.11 -14.55
C LEU A 463 -23.54 1.73 -14.32
N GLY A 464 -22.48 1.02 -14.70
CA GLY A 464 -21.11 1.51 -14.70
C GLY A 464 -20.83 2.63 -15.71
N LEU A 465 -21.68 2.81 -16.74
CA LEU A 465 -21.55 3.91 -17.71
C LEU A 465 -22.09 5.23 -17.17
N VAL A 466 -23.33 5.20 -16.66
CA VAL A 466 -24.11 6.39 -16.32
C VAL A 466 -23.51 7.11 -15.12
N SER A 467 -23.15 6.37 -14.07
CA SER A 467 -22.60 6.94 -12.84
C SER A 467 -21.19 7.54 -13.02
N ARG A 468 -20.46 7.11 -14.04
CA ARG A 468 -19.04 7.43 -14.25
C ARG A 468 -18.78 8.51 -15.29
N VAL A 469 -19.77 8.80 -16.13
CA VAL A 469 -19.67 9.79 -17.22
C VAL A 469 -18.47 9.49 -18.13
N ASN A 470 -18.42 8.26 -18.64
CA ASN A 470 -17.42 7.79 -19.60
C ASN A 470 -18.05 7.03 -20.79
N PRO A 471 -19.03 7.62 -21.49
CA PRO A 471 -19.76 6.97 -22.61
C PRO A 471 -18.88 6.56 -23.79
N SER A 472 -17.68 7.15 -23.94
CA SER A 472 -16.71 6.79 -25.00
C SER A 472 -16.38 5.29 -25.05
N GLN A 473 -16.53 4.57 -23.93
CA GLN A 473 -16.35 3.12 -23.90
C GLN A 473 -17.42 2.34 -24.70
N ALA A 474 -18.66 2.86 -24.75
CA ALA A 474 -19.73 2.29 -25.57
C ALA A 474 -19.49 2.59 -27.06
N ILE A 475 -19.00 3.80 -27.35
CA ILE A 475 -18.61 4.20 -28.71
C ILE A 475 -17.45 3.33 -29.23
N GLU A 476 -16.46 3.03 -28.39
CA GLU A 476 -15.40 2.06 -28.70
C GLU A 476 -15.99 0.69 -29.06
N ALA A 477 -16.96 0.20 -28.27
CA ALA A 477 -17.61 -1.08 -28.52
C ALA A 477 -18.29 -1.13 -29.90
N ALA A 478 -19.01 -0.07 -30.25
CA ALA A 478 -19.70 0.07 -31.52
C ALA A 478 -18.72 0.15 -32.71
N LEU A 479 -17.77 1.10 -32.68
CA LEU A 479 -16.79 1.27 -33.75
C LEU A 479 -15.84 0.07 -33.87
N GLY A 480 -15.60 -0.65 -32.77
CA GLY A 480 -14.85 -1.90 -32.77
C GLY A 480 -15.50 -3.00 -33.61
N LYS A 481 -16.84 -3.02 -33.74
CA LYS A 481 -17.53 -3.92 -34.69
C LYS A 481 -17.24 -3.55 -36.13
N VAL A 482 -17.25 -2.25 -36.45
CA VAL A 482 -16.91 -1.75 -37.79
C VAL A 482 -15.45 -2.10 -38.13
N ALA A 483 -14.53 -1.89 -37.20
CA ALA A 483 -13.12 -2.23 -37.38
C ALA A 483 -12.90 -3.74 -37.59
N GLU A 484 -13.57 -4.60 -36.81
CA GLU A 484 -13.52 -6.06 -37.02
C GLU A 484 -14.11 -6.46 -38.38
N HIS A 485 -15.26 -5.90 -38.75
CA HIS A 485 -15.93 -6.21 -40.02
C HIS A 485 -15.11 -5.77 -41.25
N THR A 486 -14.44 -4.62 -41.18
CA THR A 486 -13.63 -4.08 -42.28
C THR A 486 -12.19 -4.59 -42.30
N GLY A 487 -11.73 -5.21 -41.21
CA GLY A 487 -10.34 -5.64 -41.02
C GLY A 487 -9.34 -4.48 -40.89
N LYS A 488 -9.82 -3.26 -40.64
CA LYS A 488 -8.98 -2.04 -40.53
C LYS A 488 -9.22 -1.35 -39.19
N PRO A 489 -8.16 -0.84 -38.52
CA PRO A 489 -8.34 -0.08 -37.31
C PRO A 489 -9.08 1.23 -37.60
N TYR A 490 -9.91 1.66 -36.65
CA TYR A 490 -10.68 2.90 -36.74
C TYR A 490 -9.93 4.03 -36.02
N ALA A 491 -9.62 5.11 -36.72
CA ALA A 491 -8.94 6.28 -36.16
C ALA A 491 -9.96 7.26 -35.56
N MET A 492 -9.77 7.65 -34.29
CA MET A 492 -10.61 8.67 -33.64
C MET A 492 -9.72 9.77 -33.03
N PRO A 493 -9.96 11.06 -33.35
CA PRO A 493 -9.28 12.14 -32.65
C PRO A 493 -9.74 12.21 -31.19
N GLY A 494 -8.90 12.82 -30.34
CA GLY A 494 -9.23 13.02 -28.92
C GLY A 494 -10.46 13.92 -28.72
N PHE A 495 -10.65 14.91 -29.59
CA PHE A 495 -11.80 15.80 -29.64
C PHE A 495 -12.38 15.77 -31.05
N MET A 496 -13.70 15.68 -31.15
CA MET A 496 -14.45 15.63 -32.41
C MET A 496 -15.52 16.72 -32.39
N GLU A 497 -15.77 17.33 -33.55
CA GLU A 497 -16.94 18.19 -33.73
C GLU A 497 -18.20 17.34 -33.96
N GLY A 498 -19.32 17.71 -33.33
CA GLY A 498 -20.60 17.01 -33.44
C GLY A 498 -20.83 15.97 -32.35
N ASP A 499 -21.84 15.12 -32.56
CA ASP A 499 -22.29 14.11 -31.60
C ASP A 499 -21.62 12.75 -31.87
N LEU A 500 -20.89 12.23 -30.87
CA LEU A 500 -20.17 10.95 -30.95
C LEU A 500 -21.10 9.73 -31.11
N ILE A 501 -22.30 9.78 -30.53
CA ILE A 501 -23.30 8.71 -30.60
C ILE A 501 -23.86 8.65 -32.02
N GLU A 502 -24.28 9.80 -32.56
CA GLU A 502 -24.76 9.87 -33.93
C GLU A 502 -23.71 9.41 -34.94
N HIS A 503 -22.45 9.80 -34.73
CA HIS A 503 -21.33 9.34 -35.56
C HIS A 503 -21.22 7.81 -35.56
N ALA A 504 -21.21 7.20 -34.37
CA ALA A 504 -21.11 5.75 -34.24
C ALA A 504 -22.30 5.01 -34.88
N GLN A 505 -23.52 5.53 -34.70
CA GLN A 505 -24.73 4.95 -35.30
C GLN A 505 -24.72 5.04 -36.83
N LYS A 506 -24.30 6.19 -37.39
CA LYS A 506 -24.17 6.37 -38.84
C LYS A 506 -23.12 5.42 -39.43
N GLU A 507 -21.99 5.25 -38.76
CA GLU A 507 -20.93 4.35 -39.20
C GLU A 507 -21.35 2.87 -39.13
N LEU A 508 -22.05 2.46 -38.08
CA LEU A 508 -22.65 1.12 -38.01
C LEU A 508 -23.65 0.88 -39.14
N ALA A 509 -24.57 1.82 -39.37
CA ALA A 509 -25.58 1.73 -40.41
C ALA A 509 -24.98 1.63 -41.82
N LYS A 510 -23.90 2.39 -42.09
CA LYS A 510 -23.14 2.34 -43.35
C LYS A 510 -22.59 0.95 -43.67
N HIS A 511 -22.29 0.16 -42.64
CA HIS A 511 -21.78 -1.21 -42.77
C HIS A 511 -22.84 -2.29 -42.50
N GLY A 512 -24.13 -1.92 -42.37
CA GLY A 512 -25.21 -2.87 -42.10
C GLY A 512 -25.11 -3.55 -40.74
N LEU A 513 -24.44 -2.93 -39.77
CA LEU A 513 -24.24 -3.43 -38.41
C LEU A 513 -25.22 -2.76 -37.44
N SER A 514 -25.52 -3.44 -36.33
CA SER A 514 -26.30 -2.87 -35.22
C SER A 514 -25.44 -2.77 -33.96
N ASP A 515 -25.74 -1.75 -33.15
CA ASP A 515 -25.22 -1.56 -31.81
C ASP A 515 -25.86 -2.53 -30.78
N THR A 516 -27.01 -3.10 -31.10
CA THR A 516 -27.73 -4.05 -30.25
C THR A 516 -27.94 -5.40 -30.93
N GLU A 517 -27.98 -6.46 -30.13
CA GLU A 517 -28.20 -7.84 -30.59
C GLU A 517 -29.16 -8.57 -29.64
N ASP A 518 -29.88 -9.56 -30.18
CA ASP A 518 -30.57 -10.53 -29.36
C ASP A 518 -29.55 -11.55 -28.84
N VAL A 519 -29.49 -11.73 -27.52
CA VAL A 519 -28.56 -12.67 -26.87
C VAL A 519 -29.32 -13.78 -26.17
N PHE A 520 -28.65 -14.89 -25.91
CA PHE A 520 -29.26 -16.10 -25.36
C PHE A 520 -28.50 -16.55 -24.11
N ASP A 521 -29.23 -17.01 -23.11
CA ASP A 521 -28.67 -17.67 -21.93
C ASP A 521 -28.69 -19.18 -22.14
N PRO A 522 -27.53 -19.85 -22.30
CA PRO A 522 -27.49 -21.29 -22.58
C PRO A 522 -27.91 -22.14 -21.37
N ILE A 523 -27.86 -21.61 -20.15
CA ILE A 523 -28.27 -22.35 -18.94
C ILE A 523 -29.79 -22.40 -18.84
N THR A 524 -30.44 -21.27 -19.10
CA THR A 524 -31.89 -21.14 -18.92
C THR A 524 -32.69 -21.30 -20.22
N GLY A 525 -32.04 -21.18 -21.37
CA GLY A 525 -32.67 -21.14 -22.70
C GLY A 525 -33.34 -19.80 -23.02
N ARG A 526 -33.19 -18.79 -22.15
CA ARG A 526 -33.89 -17.51 -22.28
C ARG A 526 -33.27 -16.65 -23.37
N LYS A 527 -34.10 -16.16 -24.29
CA LYS A 527 -33.75 -15.09 -25.24
C LYS A 527 -33.92 -13.72 -24.59
N ILE A 528 -32.91 -12.86 -24.69
CA ILE A 528 -32.89 -11.50 -24.16
C ILE A 528 -32.71 -10.54 -25.33
N PRO A 529 -33.76 -9.80 -25.74
CA PRO A 529 -33.70 -8.98 -26.94
C PRO A 529 -32.98 -7.65 -26.71
N LYS A 530 -32.40 -7.08 -27.78
CA LYS A 530 -31.84 -5.71 -27.84
C LYS A 530 -30.79 -5.38 -26.77
N VAL A 531 -29.87 -6.30 -26.49
CA VAL A 531 -28.74 -6.04 -25.60
C VAL A 531 -27.67 -5.27 -26.37
N PHE A 532 -27.11 -4.22 -25.76
CA PHE A 532 -25.99 -3.47 -26.37
C PHE A 532 -24.71 -4.30 -26.33
N THR A 533 -24.09 -4.50 -27.49
CA THR A 533 -22.94 -5.40 -27.69
C THR A 533 -21.90 -4.76 -28.60
N GLY A 534 -20.63 -5.17 -28.46
CA GLY A 534 -19.55 -4.63 -29.28
C GLY A 534 -18.19 -5.26 -29.02
N ASN A 535 -17.14 -4.68 -29.61
CA ASN A 535 -15.77 -5.12 -29.40
C ASN A 535 -14.97 -4.04 -28.68
N ARG A 536 -14.37 -4.36 -27.54
CA ARG A 536 -13.64 -3.40 -26.71
C ARG A 536 -12.22 -3.82 -26.45
N PHE A 537 -11.34 -2.83 -26.32
CA PHE A 537 -9.96 -3.06 -25.94
C PHE A 537 -9.83 -3.14 -24.41
N ILE A 538 -9.36 -4.26 -23.91
CA ILE A 538 -9.31 -4.57 -22.48
C ILE A 538 -7.89 -5.00 -22.08
N MET A 539 -7.41 -4.45 -20.98
CA MET A 539 -6.08 -4.67 -20.42
C MET A 539 -6.18 -5.44 -19.09
N LYS A 540 -5.21 -6.30 -18.81
CA LYS A 540 -4.98 -6.88 -17.49
C LYS A 540 -4.01 -5.98 -16.71
N LEU A 541 -4.36 -5.62 -15.47
CA LEU A 541 -3.53 -4.75 -14.64
C LEU A 541 -2.68 -5.56 -13.65
N HIS A 542 -1.56 -5.00 -13.20
CA HIS A 542 -0.63 -5.64 -12.26
C HIS A 542 -1.20 -5.96 -10.85
N HIS A 543 -2.45 -5.59 -10.59
CA HIS A 543 -3.15 -5.88 -9.34
C HIS A 543 -3.84 -7.25 -9.41
N THR A 544 -3.06 -8.32 -9.23
CA THR A 544 -3.59 -9.70 -9.21
C THR A 544 -4.10 -10.12 -7.84
N ALA A 545 -5.06 -11.04 -7.78
CA ALA A 545 -5.60 -11.58 -6.54
C ALA A 545 -4.51 -12.26 -5.70
N GLU A 546 -3.68 -13.07 -6.35
CA GLU A 546 -2.57 -13.79 -5.74
C GLU A 546 -1.58 -12.86 -5.02
N SER A 547 -1.23 -11.72 -5.63
CA SER A 547 -0.30 -10.76 -5.01
C SER A 547 -0.83 -10.11 -3.72
N LYS A 548 -2.16 -10.08 -3.57
CA LYS A 548 -2.89 -9.43 -2.46
C LYS A 548 -3.31 -10.42 -1.38
N GLY A 549 -3.50 -11.69 -1.73
CA GLY A 549 -3.85 -12.79 -0.83
C GLY A 549 -2.75 -13.08 0.18
N ARG A 550 -3.02 -12.89 1.47
CA ARG A 550 -2.10 -13.18 2.57
C ARG A 550 -2.83 -13.78 3.74
N GLY A 551 -2.22 -14.74 4.42
CA GLY A 551 -2.71 -15.31 5.67
C GLY A 551 -1.56 -15.39 6.67
N ARG A 552 -1.85 -15.09 7.93
CA ARG A 552 -0.91 -15.23 9.04
C ARG A 552 -1.65 -15.86 10.21
N ASP A 553 -1.09 -16.94 10.73
CA ASP A 553 -1.39 -17.48 12.06
C ASP A 553 -0.50 -16.77 13.09
N ILE A 554 0.57 -17.43 13.52
CA ILE A 554 1.59 -16.98 14.47
C ILE A 554 2.93 -17.01 13.72
N GLY A 555 3.74 -15.97 13.83
CA GLY A 555 5.01 -15.91 13.11
C GLY A 555 6.06 -15.06 13.81
N GLY A 556 7.02 -14.56 13.04
CA GLY A 556 8.07 -13.69 13.60
C GLY A 556 7.52 -12.43 14.29
N TYR A 557 8.27 -11.93 15.26
CA TYR A 557 7.97 -10.73 16.04
C TYR A 557 9.08 -9.69 15.86
N THR A 558 8.73 -8.42 16.01
CA THR A 558 9.72 -7.34 16.09
C THR A 558 10.47 -7.43 17.42
N ALA A 559 11.58 -6.69 17.55
CA ALA A 559 12.28 -6.53 18.83
C ALA A 559 11.39 -5.94 19.95
N GLU A 560 10.27 -5.32 19.59
CA GLU A 560 9.28 -4.77 20.52
C GLU A 560 8.17 -5.79 20.88
N GLY A 561 8.30 -7.04 20.44
CA GLY A 561 7.33 -8.10 20.70
C GLY A 561 6.04 -7.99 19.91
N LEU A 562 5.95 -7.12 18.90
CA LEU A 562 4.77 -6.99 18.05
C LEU A 562 4.86 -7.94 16.85
N PRO A 563 3.75 -8.53 16.38
CA PRO A 563 3.73 -9.33 15.16
C PRO A 563 4.41 -8.60 13.99
N SER A 564 5.37 -9.26 13.35
CA SER A 564 6.16 -8.67 12.27
C SER A 564 5.31 -8.37 11.04
N ARG A 565 5.61 -7.24 10.40
CA ARG A 565 4.98 -6.81 9.14
C ARG A 565 5.95 -7.07 7.99
N GLY A 566 5.43 -7.53 6.85
CA GLY A 566 6.23 -7.84 5.65
C GLY A 566 6.23 -9.33 5.30
N GLY A 567 6.58 -9.67 4.06
CA GLY A 567 6.50 -11.03 3.54
C GLY A 567 5.06 -11.55 3.32
N GLU A 568 4.95 -12.80 2.88
CA GLU A 568 3.66 -13.47 2.63
C GLU A 568 2.83 -13.66 3.91
N GLY A 569 3.48 -14.00 5.03
CA GLY A 569 2.88 -14.08 6.38
C GLY A 569 2.86 -12.77 7.17
N GLY A 570 2.86 -11.63 6.49
CA GLY A 570 2.96 -10.31 7.12
C GLY A 570 1.67 -9.88 7.84
N SER A 571 1.80 -9.50 9.12
CA SER A 571 0.68 -9.08 9.96
C SER A 571 -0.03 -7.79 9.48
N LYS A 572 -1.29 -7.61 9.90
CA LYS A 572 -2.10 -6.40 9.69
C LYS A 572 -2.30 -5.65 11.00
N ARG A 573 -2.58 -4.35 10.88
CA ARG A 573 -2.67 -3.44 12.01
C ARG A 573 -4.13 -3.20 12.37
N VAL A 574 -4.45 -3.29 13.66
CA VAL A 574 -5.64 -2.71 14.27
C VAL A 574 -5.23 -1.33 14.78
N GLY A 575 -5.54 -0.29 14.00
CA GLY A 575 -5.17 1.10 14.25
C GLY A 575 -6.18 1.83 15.13
N SER A 576 -5.95 3.12 15.37
CA SER A 576 -6.86 3.97 16.15
C SER A 576 -8.28 4.05 15.55
N MET A 577 -8.38 4.05 14.23
CA MET A 577 -9.67 4.04 13.51
C MET A 577 -10.43 2.73 13.72
N GLU A 578 -9.74 1.59 13.60
CA GLU A 578 -10.32 0.27 13.92
C GLU A 578 -10.73 0.18 15.40
N GLN A 579 -9.93 0.73 16.32
CA GLN A 579 -10.28 0.77 17.74
C GLN A 579 -11.54 1.61 17.99
N ALA A 580 -11.65 2.79 17.38
CA ALA A 580 -12.84 3.62 17.47
C ALA A 580 -14.10 2.90 16.97
N ALA A 581 -13.97 2.13 15.88
CA ALA A 581 -15.05 1.28 15.37
C ALA A 581 -15.44 0.18 16.37
N LEU A 582 -14.47 -0.54 16.96
CA LEU A 582 -14.73 -1.57 17.97
C LEU A 582 -15.39 -0.99 19.23
N LEU A 583 -14.94 0.18 19.69
CA LEU A 583 -15.54 0.90 20.81
C LEU A 583 -16.97 1.36 20.48
N SER A 584 -17.23 1.82 19.26
CA SER A 584 -18.57 2.19 18.80
C SER A 584 -19.53 1.00 18.74
N HIS A 585 -19.02 -0.23 18.57
CA HIS A 585 -19.81 -1.46 18.71
C HIS A 585 -20.02 -1.88 20.16
N GLY A 586 -19.26 -1.32 21.11
CA GLY A 586 -19.17 -1.83 22.48
C GLY A 586 -18.45 -3.19 22.55
N ALA A 587 -17.60 -3.52 21.56
CA ALA A 587 -16.90 -4.80 21.43
C ALA A 587 -15.55 -4.78 22.18
N THR A 588 -15.60 -4.60 23.50
CA THR A 588 -14.41 -4.46 24.35
C THR A 588 -13.58 -5.74 24.44
N GLU A 589 -14.20 -6.92 24.36
CA GLU A 589 -13.46 -8.19 24.40
C GLU A 589 -12.73 -8.45 23.07
N VAL A 590 -13.31 -8.05 21.93
CA VAL A 590 -12.61 -8.07 20.63
C VAL A 590 -11.40 -7.12 20.65
N LEU A 591 -11.57 -5.92 21.23
CA LEU A 591 -10.47 -4.98 21.37
C LEU A 591 -9.35 -5.54 22.27
N ARG A 592 -9.71 -6.15 23.40
CA ARG A 592 -8.76 -6.79 24.33
C ARG A 592 -8.01 -7.95 23.68
N ASP A 593 -8.73 -8.81 22.94
CA ASP A 593 -8.15 -9.90 22.16
C ASP A 593 -7.12 -9.39 21.13
N ALA A 594 -7.50 -8.38 20.35
CA ALA A 594 -6.64 -7.79 19.33
C ALA A 594 -5.39 -7.10 19.89
N GLN A 595 -5.48 -6.43 21.04
CA GLN A 595 -4.34 -5.71 21.62
C GLN A 595 -3.43 -6.61 22.47
N VAL A 596 -4.03 -7.47 23.31
CA VAL A 596 -3.29 -8.14 24.40
C VAL A 596 -3.02 -9.61 24.10
N VAL A 597 -3.85 -10.29 23.29
CA VAL A 597 -3.63 -11.71 22.94
C VAL A 597 -2.92 -11.82 21.60
N ARG A 598 -3.56 -11.34 20.53
CA ARG A 598 -3.02 -11.41 19.16
C ARG A 598 -2.02 -10.29 18.86
N GLY A 599 -2.06 -9.21 19.64
CA GLY A 599 -1.30 -7.98 19.40
C GLY A 599 0.17 -8.00 19.85
N GLN A 600 0.61 -9.08 20.48
CA GLN A 600 1.96 -9.20 21.06
C GLN A 600 2.43 -10.66 21.08
N ARG A 601 3.73 -10.86 21.29
CA ARG A 601 4.35 -12.17 21.50
C ARG A 601 3.81 -12.82 22.78
N ASN A 602 3.13 -13.96 22.62
CA ASN A 602 2.42 -14.66 23.69
C ASN A 602 2.64 -16.19 23.61
N ASP A 603 3.90 -16.62 23.61
CA ASP A 603 4.28 -18.02 23.36
C ASP A 603 3.63 -19.01 24.34
N ASP A 604 3.64 -18.70 25.64
CA ASP A 604 3.03 -19.53 26.70
C ASP A 604 1.52 -19.67 26.52
N TRP A 605 0.86 -18.57 26.10
CA TRP A 605 -0.57 -18.52 25.86
C TRP A 605 -0.95 -19.44 24.70
N TRP A 606 -0.30 -19.26 23.55
CA TRP A 606 -0.56 -20.04 22.34
C TRP A 606 -0.19 -21.52 22.51
N SER A 607 0.90 -21.81 23.24
CA SER A 607 1.30 -23.18 23.56
C SER A 607 0.24 -23.89 24.40
N SER A 608 -0.24 -23.26 25.48
CA SER A 608 -1.29 -23.80 26.34
C SER A 608 -2.61 -23.99 25.56
N PHE A 609 -2.97 -22.99 24.75
CA PHE A 609 -4.15 -23.02 23.90
C PHE A 609 -4.15 -24.21 22.94
N ARG A 610 -3.06 -24.41 22.17
CA ARG A 610 -2.93 -25.52 21.22
C ARG A 610 -2.95 -26.90 21.89
N ARG A 611 -2.47 -26.99 23.13
CA ARG A 611 -2.51 -28.22 23.95
C ARG A 611 -3.91 -28.54 24.49
N GLY A 612 -4.92 -27.73 24.18
CA GLY A 612 -6.28 -27.92 24.69
C GLY A 612 -6.49 -27.41 26.12
N LEU A 613 -5.44 -26.90 26.77
CA LEU A 613 -5.43 -26.44 28.16
C LEU A 613 -6.01 -25.01 28.26
N PRO A 614 -6.51 -24.61 29.45
CA PRO A 614 -6.84 -23.21 29.72
C PRO A 614 -5.59 -22.34 29.59
N PRO A 615 -5.59 -21.30 28.73
CA PRO A 615 -4.43 -20.43 28.60
C PRO A 615 -4.28 -19.52 29.83
N PRO A 616 -3.04 -19.13 30.20
CA PRO A 616 -2.81 -18.17 31.27
C PRO A 616 -3.37 -16.79 30.94
N SER A 617 -3.49 -15.94 31.96
CA SER A 617 -3.82 -14.52 31.76
C SER A 617 -2.77 -13.84 30.87
N PRO A 618 -3.17 -13.08 29.83
CA PRO A 618 -2.24 -12.35 28.98
C PRO A 618 -1.38 -11.37 29.77
N LYS A 619 -0.09 -11.27 29.43
CA LYS A 619 0.86 -10.34 30.05
C LYS A 619 0.61 -8.89 29.57
N VAL A 620 1.10 -7.91 30.32
CA VAL A 620 1.14 -6.52 29.86
C VAL A 620 2.04 -6.43 28.62
N PRO A 621 1.62 -5.74 27.54
CA PRO A 621 2.45 -5.60 26.35
C PRO A 621 3.79 -4.91 26.63
N PHE A 622 4.88 -5.51 26.16
CA PHE A 622 6.23 -4.94 26.29
C PHE A 622 6.33 -3.50 25.74
N VAL A 623 5.57 -3.19 24.70
CA VAL A 623 5.55 -1.84 24.12
C VAL A 623 4.97 -0.79 25.06
N TYR A 624 4.06 -1.18 25.97
CA TYR A 624 3.55 -0.33 27.03
C TYR A 624 4.61 -0.13 28.11
N ASP A 625 5.31 -1.18 28.51
CA ASP A 625 6.43 -1.09 29.47
C ASP A 625 7.55 -0.22 28.92
N LYS A 626 7.85 -0.33 27.61
CA LYS A 626 8.80 0.53 26.90
C LYS A 626 8.34 1.99 26.87
N PHE A 627 7.05 2.25 26.63
CA PHE A 627 6.49 3.60 26.71
C PHE A 627 6.68 4.20 28.10
N MET A 628 6.35 3.45 29.16
CA MET A 628 6.57 3.89 30.54
C MET A 628 8.06 4.04 30.86
N GLY A 629 8.90 3.15 30.35
CA GLY A 629 10.34 3.20 30.47
C GLY A 629 10.94 4.44 29.80
N TYR A 630 10.44 4.84 28.63
CA TYR A 630 10.94 6.06 27.97
C TYR A 630 10.51 7.32 28.72
N MET A 631 9.30 7.35 29.30
CA MET A 631 8.88 8.44 30.18
C MET A 631 9.79 8.54 31.41
N LYS A 632 10.06 7.41 32.08
CA LYS A 632 10.98 7.35 33.24
C LYS A 632 12.42 7.72 32.85
N GLY A 633 12.92 7.20 31.74
CA GLY A 633 14.25 7.53 31.20
C GLY A 633 14.41 9.01 30.84
N ALA A 634 13.31 9.70 30.51
CA ALA A 634 13.31 11.14 30.28
C ALA A 634 13.26 11.97 31.57
N GLY A 635 13.23 11.33 32.75
CA GLY A 635 13.14 12.01 34.05
C GLY A 635 11.71 12.21 34.56
N ILE A 636 10.71 11.47 34.05
CA ILE A 636 9.31 11.54 34.49
C ILE A 636 8.95 10.30 35.29
N ASN A 637 8.67 10.45 36.57
CA ASN A 637 8.14 9.36 37.38
C ASN A 637 6.66 9.13 37.03
N THR A 638 6.33 7.87 36.72
CA THR A 638 4.99 7.43 36.35
C THR A 638 4.46 6.50 37.43
N GLU A 639 3.50 6.98 38.21
CA GLU A 639 2.87 6.22 39.30
C GLU A 639 1.39 5.99 38.99
N LYS A 640 0.97 4.73 38.92
CA LYS A 640 -0.44 4.38 38.74
C LYS A 640 -1.14 4.34 40.09
N ARG A 641 -2.14 5.21 40.30
CA ARG A 641 -3.02 5.20 41.49
C ARG A 641 -4.46 4.99 41.02
N GLY A 642 -4.97 3.78 41.23
CA GLY A 642 -6.29 3.37 40.72
C GLY A 642 -6.35 3.39 39.19
N ASP A 643 -7.26 4.18 38.64
CA ASP A 643 -7.50 4.39 37.22
C ASP A 643 -6.65 5.52 36.59
N ARG A 644 -5.91 6.28 37.41
CA ARG A 644 -5.11 7.43 36.97
C ARG A 644 -3.62 7.13 36.98
N ILE A 645 -2.92 7.73 36.02
CA ILE A 645 -1.46 7.76 35.98
C ILE A 645 -1.03 9.17 36.39
N HIS A 646 -0.33 9.26 37.52
CA HIS A 646 0.25 10.50 38.00
C HIS A 646 1.66 10.65 37.40
N LEU A 647 1.90 11.81 36.81
CA LEU A 647 3.20 12.20 36.27
C LEU A 647 3.83 13.19 37.24
N MET A 648 5.03 12.88 37.74
CA MET A 648 5.79 13.72 38.65
C MET A 648 7.29 13.70 38.27
N ALA A 649 8.09 14.57 38.89
CA ALA A 649 9.53 14.56 38.65
C ALA A 649 10.15 13.26 39.19
N LEU A 650 11.08 12.69 38.42
CA LEU A 650 11.89 11.57 38.88
C LEU A 650 13.06 12.12 39.72
N THR A 651 13.14 11.70 40.98
CA THR A 651 14.19 12.15 41.90
C THR A 651 15.42 11.26 41.84
N ASP A 652 16.58 11.75 42.29
CA ASP A 652 17.80 10.93 42.40
C ASP A 652 17.57 9.69 43.29
N LYS A 653 16.77 9.81 44.35
CA LYS A 653 16.38 8.67 45.22
C LYS A 653 15.57 7.63 44.47
N ASP A 654 14.71 8.04 43.54
CA ASP A 654 13.95 7.11 42.71
C ASP A 654 14.88 6.39 41.72
N VAL A 655 15.84 7.12 41.14
CA VAL A 655 16.86 6.56 40.23
C VAL A 655 17.74 5.53 40.95
N GLU A 656 18.20 5.83 42.16
CA GLU A 656 18.99 4.90 42.98
C GLU A 656 18.22 3.63 43.31
N LYS A 657 16.94 3.74 43.69
CA LYS A 657 16.10 2.58 44.02
C LYS A 657 15.86 1.66 42.83
N MET A 658 15.76 2.21 41.62
CA MET A 658 15.52 1.40 40.42
C MET A 658 16.81 0.90 39.75
N SER A 659 17.92 1.63 39.88
CA SER A 659 19.17 1.35 39.21
C SER A 659 19.93 0.18 39.83
N SER A 660 20.45 -0.73 38.99
CA SER A 660 21.35 -1.82 39.38
C SER A 660 22.84 -1.44 39.41
N GLY A 661 23.20 -0.23 38.98
CA GLY A 661 24.58 0.29 39.04
C GLY A 661 24.81 1.50 38.13
N ALA A 662 25.95 2.16 38.30
CA ALA A 662 26.37 3.28 37.45
C ALA A 662 27.10 2.76 36.19
N ILE A 663 26.83 3.37 35.04
CA ILE A 663 27.55 3.13 33.79
C ILE A 663 28.78 4.02 33.74
N THR A 664 29.96 3.42 33.58
CA THR A 664 31.25 4.12 33.59
C THR A 664 31.88 4.20 32.19
N GLY A 665 31.49 3.33 31.26
CA GLY A 665 31.96 3.29 29.88
C GLY A 665 30.90 3.74 28.87
N ARG A 666 31.32 4.58 27.90
CA ARG A 666 30.44 5.15 26.87
C ARG A 666 30.13 4.22 25.69
N ASP A 667 30.92 3.16 25.53
CA ASP A 667 30.79 2.24 24.41
C ASP A 667 29.65 1.24 24.62
N THR A 668 29.08 0.77 23.51
CA THR A 668 27.97 -0.19 23.54
C THR A 668 28.49 -1.63 23.58
N VAL A 669 28.95 -2.13 22.44
CA VAL A 669 29.48 -3.48 22.24
C VAL A 669 30.59 -3.44 21.20
N ARG A 670 31.46 -4.46 21.15
CA ARG A 670 32.49 -4.57 20.12
C ARG A 670 31.84 -4.77 18.75
N GLY A 671 32.15 -3.90 17.79
CA GLY A 671 31.40 -3.80 16.53
C GLY A 671 31.52 -5.01 15.59
N ASP A 672 32.55 -5.82 15.75
CA ASP A 672 32.87 -7.02 14.98
C ASP A 672 32.38 -8.32 15.66
N THR A 673 32.55 -8.44 16.97
CA THR A 673 32.21 -9.65 17.73
C THR A 673 30.86 -9.58 18.45
N MET A 674 30.26 -8.38 18.56
CA MET A 674 29.06 -8.10 19.37
C MET A 674 29.24 -8.44 20.86
N GLU A 675 30.48 -8.55 21.33
CA GLU A 675 30.77 -8.82 22.74
C GLU A 675 30.48 -7.60 23.62
N GLU A 676 29.96 -7.89 24.82
CA GLU A 676 29.64 -6.91 25.85
C GLU A 676 30.93 -6.32 26.43
N ILE A 677 30.94 -5.00 26.69
CA ILE A 677 32.10 -4.29 27.21
C ILE A 677 31.89 -4.05 28.72
N PRO A 678 32.83 -4.45 29.59
CA PRO A 678 32.76 -4.14 31.03
C PRO A 678 32.61 -2.63 31.29
N GLY A 679 31.67 -2.25 32.14
CA GLY A 679 31.30 -0.86 32.44
C GLY A 679 30.52 -0.13 31.33
N GLY A 680 30.37 -0.74 30.15
CA GLY A 680 29.69 -0.14 28.99
C GLY A 680 28.16 -0.13 29.07
N LEU A 681 27.51 0.45 28.06
CA LEU A 681 26.04 0.58 27.99
C LEU A 681 25.30 -0.77 27.92
N PHE A 682 25.99 -1.88 27.65
CA PHE A 682 25.45 -3.24 27.60
C PHE A 682 26.19 -4.19 28.56
N ASP A 683 26.76 -3.67 29.65
CA ASP A 683 27.48 -4.49 30.63
C ASP A 683 26.59 -5.61 31.20
N ARG A 684 27.11 -6.84 31.24
CA ARG A 684 26.39 -8.04 31.69
C ARG A 684 25.98 -8.00 33.15
N HIS A 685 26.81 -7.44 34.01
CA HIS A 685 26.59 -7.41 35.46
C HIS A 685 25.65 -6.27 35.86
N ILE A 686 25.86 -5.08 35.27
CA ILE A 686 25.09 -3.87 35.57
C ILE A 686 23.72 -3.91 34.89
N THR A 687 23.69 -4.17 33.58
CA THR A 687 22.47 -4.03 32.77
C THR A 687 21.83 -5.37 32.40
N GLY A 688 22.54 -6.48 32.54
CA GLY A 688 22.08 -7.82 32.13
C GLY A 688 22.44 -8.20 30.70
N GLY A 689 23.26 -7.40 30.01
CA GLY A 689 23.74 -7.69 28.66
C GLY A 689 22.75 -7.31 27.55
N HIS A 690 22.89 -7.92 26.37
CA HIS A 690 22.06 -7.60 25.17
C HIS A 690 20.54 -7.65 25.38
N ASN A 691 20.05 -8.59 26.20
CA ASN A 691 18.62 -8.76 26.52
C ASN A 691 18.29 -8.34 27.96
N GLY A 692 19.18 -7.58 28.59
CA GLY A 692 19.03 -7.15 29.97
C GLY A 692 17.81 -6.26 30.17
N ASP A 693 17.14 -6.46 31.31
CA ASP A 693 15.95 -5.73 31.76
C ASP A 693 16.22 -4.80 32.96
N LYS A 694 17.49 -4.73 33.40
CA LYS A 694 17.92 -3.92 34.54
C LYS A 694 18.13 -2.46 34.15
N TRP A 695 17.60 -1.57 35.00
CA TRP A 695 17.89 -0.14 34.91
C TRP A 695 19.31 0.16 35.40
N SER A 696 19.90 1.21 34.87
CA SER A 696 21.17 1.76 35.35
C SER A 696 21.11 3.28 35.34
N HIS A 697 22.21 3.96 35.67
CA HIS A 697 22.28 5.42 35.59
C HIS A 697 23.65 5.92 35.17
N ILE A 698 23.70 7.17 34.72
CA ILE A 698 24.91 7.95 34.49
C ILE A 698 25.01 8.99 35.61
N GLU A 699 26.15 9.04 36.29
CA GLU A 699 26.44 10.09 37.27
C GLU A 699 26.93 11.36 36.57
N LEU A 700 26.19 12.45 36.74
CA LEU A 700 26.56 13.76 36.22
C LEU A 700 27.68 14.36 37.07
N ALA A 701 28.52 15.16 36.44
CA ALA A 701 29.62 15.88 37.08
C ALA A 701 29.16 16.86 38.17
N GLU A 702 27.92 17.34 38.04
CA GLU A 702 27.20 18.18 38.98
C GLU A 702 25.68 18.03 38.76
N PRO A 703 24.82 18.33 39.75
CA PRO A 703 23.38 18.30 39.58
C PRO A 703 22.90 19.29 38.53
N LEU A 704 22.11 18.83 37.55
CA LEU A 704 21.55 19.68 36.50
C LEU A 704 20.02 19.76 36.60
N PRO A 705 19.40 20.85 36.09
CA PRO A 705 17.94 20.91 35.96
C PRO A 705 17.41 19.74 35.14
N ASN A 706 16.34 19.09 35.57
CA ASN A 706 15.66 18.09 34.75
C ASN A 706 15.05 18.78 33.52
N PRO A 707 15.43 18.43 32.28
CA PRO A 707 14.98 19.13 31.08
C PRO A 707 13.46 19.16 30.90
N VAL A 708 12.75 18.14 31.38
CA VAL A 708 11.27 18.10 31.31
C VAL A 708 10.63 19.14 32.22
N PHE A 709 11.31 19.52 33.31
CA PHE A 709 10.83 20.47 34.31
C PHE A 709 11.52 21.85 34.19
N GLU A 710 12.18 22.14 33.06
CA GLU A 710 12.82 23.44 32.80
C GLU A 710 11.84 24.61 32.95
N GLU A 711 10.65 24.52 32.36
CA GLU A 711 9.63 25.58 32.43
C GLU A 711 9.09 25.77 33.87
N PRO A 712 8.77 24.70 34.65
CA PRO A 712 8.53 24.81 36.09
C PRO A 712 9.65 25.52 36.85
N ILE A 713 10.91 25.11 36.68
CA ILE A 713 12.07 25.70 37.37
C ILE A 713 12.17 27.19 37.03
N ARG A 714 12.11 27.54 35.74
CA ARG A 714 12.15 28.93 35.28
C ARG A 714 11.01 29.77 35.84
N THR A 715 9.81 29.22 35.92
CA THR A 715 8.64 29.90 36.46
C THR A 715 8.81 30.18 37.95
N LEU A 716 9.28 29.21 38.73
CA LEU A 716 9.51 29.36 40.18
C LEU A 716 10.63 30.35 40.50
N LEU A 717 11.65 30.43 39.64
CA LEU A 717 12.79 31.33 39.80
C LEU A 717 12.60 32.69 39.10
N GLY A 718 11.50 32.89 38.37
CA GLY A 718 11.23 34.14 37.64
C GLY A 718 12.16 34.39 36.44
N LEU A 719 12.69 33.33 35.81
CA LEU A 719 13.68 33.42 34.74
C LEU A 719 13.07 33.29 33.33
N THR A 720 13.62 34.03 32.37
CA THR A 720 13.37 33.78 30.94
C THR A 720 14.27 32.65 30.42
N ALA A 721 14.00 32.12 29.23
CA ALA A 721 14.81 31.06 28.63
C ALA A 721 16.27 31.48 28.41
N SER A 722 16.49 32.72 27.95
CA SER A 722 17.85 33.29 27.78
C SER A 722 18.56 33.35 29.12
N LYS A 723 17.95 34.03 30.11
CA LYS A 723 18.53 34.18 31.44
C LYS A 723 18.85 32.85 32.12
N PHE A 724 17.96 31.86 31.96
CA PHE A 724 18.21 30.51 32.48
C PHE A 724 19.46 29.87 31.84
N SER A 725 19.61 30.02 30.53
CA SER A 725 20.79 29.52 29.80
C SER A 725 22.06 30.30 30.17
N ASP A 726 21.95 31.62 30.36
CA ASP A 726 23.04 32.50 30.77
C ASP A 726 23.50 32.21 32.20
N VAL A 727 22.57 31.92 33.13
CA VAL A 727 22.88 31.46 34.49
C VAL A 727 23.62 30.11 34.44
N LEU A 728 23.14 29.15 33.65
CA LEU A 728 23.85 27.86 33.46
C LEU A 728 25.24 28.06 32.84
N ALA A 729 25.37 28.92 31.83
CA ALA A 729 26.65 29.24 31.20
C ALA A 729 27.60 30.08 32.10
N GLY A 730 27.13 30.51 33.27
CA GLY A 730 27.89 31.34 34.21
C GLY A 730 28.03 32.81 33.80
N LYS A 731 27.25 33.25 32.80
CA LYS A 731 27.23 34.63 32.25
C LYS A 731 26.32 35.56 33.05
N GLU A 732 25.35 35.02 33.80
CA GLU A 732 24.45 35.77 34.68
C GLU A 732 24.45 35.17 36.10
N GLN A 733 24.39 36.02 37.13
CA GLN A 733 24.31 35.58 38.52
C GLN A 733 22.86 35.40 38.97
N LEU A 734 22.61 34.38 39.78
CA LEU A 734 21.34 34.16 40.48
C LEU A 734 21.62 34.00 41.98
N GLY A 735 21.18 34.98 42.78
CA GLY A 735 21.38 34.96 44.23
C GLY A 735 22.86 34.92 44.65
N GLY A 736 23.73 35.62 43.91
CA GLY A 736 25.17 35.72 44.18
C GLY A 736 26.01 34.51 43.74
N ASN A 737 25.40 33.51 43.10
CA ASN A 737 26.08 32.34 42.53
C ASN A 737 25.88 32.28 41.00
N THR A 738 26.71 31.50 40.31
CA THR A 738 26.58 31.19 38.88
C THR A 738 26.48 29.67 38.64
N GLY A 739 26.14 29.25 37.42
CA GLY A 739 26.07 27.84 37.03
C GLY A 739 24.88 27.07 37.63
N SER A 740 24.95 25.75 37.59
CA SER A 740 23.91 24.87 38.13
C SER A 740 23.73 25.01 39.65
N LYS A 741 24.82 25.30 40.37
CA LYS A 741 24.84 25.57 41.81
C LYS A 741 23.96 26.76 42.20
N ALA A 742 23.88 27.78 41.35
CA ALA A 742 23.02 28.93 41.57
C ALA A 742 21.53 28.54 41.53
N ILE A 743 21.15 27.72 40.54
CA ILE A 743 19.79 27.19 40.40
C ILE A 743 19.45 26.26 41.57
N TYR A 744 20.37 25.37 41.92
CA TYR A 744 20.22 24.46 43.07
C TYR A 744 19.96 25.24 44.37
N THR A 745 20.79 26.24 44.67
CA THR A 745 20.66 27.06 45.88
C THR A 745 19.35 27.84 45.89
N ALA A 746 18.97 28.42 44.76
CA ALA A 746 17.73 29.18 44.64
C ALA A 746 16.49 28.30 44.85
N LEU A 747 16.46 27.09 44.27
CA LEU A 747 15.36 26.13 44.49
C LEU A 747 15.29 25.63 45.92
N ASN A 748 16.44 25.34 46.55
CA ASN A 748 16.49 24.87 47.93
C ASN A 748 15.96 25.91 48.94
N ASN A 749 16.05 27.20 48.61
CA ASN A 749 15.53 28.28 49.45
C ASN A 749 14.01 28.48 49.35
N ILE A 750 13.33 27.84 48.39
CA ILE A 750 11.88 27.93 48.23
C ILE A 750 11.20 26.98 49.23
N LYS A 751 10.55 27.56 50.25
CA LYS A 751 9.64 26.82 51.13
C LYS A 751 8.26 26.72 50.49
N THR A 752 7.85 25.50 50.13
CA THR A 752 6.61 25.22 49.37
C THR A 752 5.37 25.90 49.97
N ASP A 753 5.09 25.70 51.25
CA ASP A 753 3.89 26.23 51.92
C ASP A 753 3.83 27.77 51.91
N SER A 754 4.97 28.42 52.20
CA SER A 754 5.08 29.87 52.19
C SER A 754 4.99 30.44 50.77
N ALA A 755 5.54 29.74 49.77
CA ALA A 755 5.45 30.14 48.38
C ALA A 755 4.02 30.00 47.83
N ILE A 756 3.29 28.95 48.23
CA ILE A 756 1.87 28.77 47.90
C ILE A 756 1.05 29.95 48.44
N GLN A 757 1.21 30.28 49.73
CA GLN A 757 0.51 31.41 50.35
C GLN A 757 0.83 32.75 49.66
N TYR A 758 2.10 32.97 49.31
CA TYR A 758 2.52 34.15 48.57
C TYR A 758 1.79 34.27 47.22
N TYR A 759 1.81 33.22 46.39
CA TYR A 759 1.16 33.27 45.07
C TYR A 759 -0.36 33.33 45.15
N GLU A 760 -0.99 32.74 46.18
CA GLU A 760 -2.43 32.91 46.44
C GLU A 760 -2.79 34.37 46.75
N GLY A 761 -1.95 35.07 47.52
CA GLY A 761 -2.08 36.52 47.76
C GLY A 761 -1.91 37.34 46.47
N VAL A 762 -0.90 37.02 45.65
CA VAL A 762 -0.68 37.69 44.35
C VAL A 762 -1.86 37.48 43.39
N ILE A 763 -2.53 36.33 43.44
CA ILE A 763 -3.72 36.06 42.60
C ILE A 763 -4.91 36.91 43.04
N LYS A 764 -5.12 37.11 44.35
CA LYS A 764 -6.18 37.97 44.89
C LYS A 764 -5.97 39.44 44.53
N ASP A 765 -4.77 39.96 44.77
CA ASP A 765 -4.54 41.42 44.81
C ASP A 765 -3.66 41.96 43.66
N GLY A 766 -3.02 41.09 42.88
CA GLY A 766 -2.08 41.49 41.83
C GLY A 766 -2.73 42.04 40.54
N ARG A 767 -1.93 42.63 39.65
CA ARG A 767 -2.34 43.02 38.29
C ARG A 767 -2.48 41.77 37.39
N LYS A 768 -3.31 41.83 36.33
CA LYS A 768 -3.62 40.69 35.44
C LYS A 768 -2.40 39.84 35.03
N THR A 769 -1.32 40.48 34.56
CA THR A 769 -0.08 39.79 34.13
C THR A 769 0.69 39.12 35.28
N ALA A 770 0.61 39.65 36.49
CA ALA A 770 1.18 39.04 37.69
C ALA A 770 0.33 37.85 38.15
N ARG A 771 -1.00 37.92 38.00
CA ARG A 771 -1.92 36.81 38.29
C ARG A 771 -1.65 35.61 37.38
N ASP A 772 -1.48 35.82 36.08
CA ASP A 772 -1.23 34.72 35.14
C ASP A 772 0.06 33.94 35.47
N LYS A 773 1.14 34.66 35.84
CA LYS A 773 2.39 34.03 36.29
C LYS A 773 2.23 33.31 37.63
N ALA A 774 1.50 33.93 38.57
CA ALA A 774 1.24 33.36 39.88
C ALA A 774 0.37 32.09 39.80
N VAL A 775 -0.62 32.04 38.90
CA VAL A 775 -1.44 30.84 38.65
C VAL A 775 -0.58 29.67 38.17
N LYS A 776 0.35 29.92 37.23
CA LYS A 776 1.29 28.89 36.75
C LYS A 776 2.21 28.40 37.86
N ALA A 777 2.84 29.31 38.60
CA ALA A 777 3.72 28.97 39.72
C ALA A 777 2.99 28.17 40.81
N LEU A 778 1.78 28.59 41.18
CA LEU A 778 0.91 27.90 42.13
C LEU A 778 0.54 26.48 41.65
N GLY A 779 0.24 26.32 40.35
CA GLY A 779 -0.01 25.02 39.75
C GLY A 779 1.17 24.05 39.92
N TYR A 780 2.40 24.53 39.71
CA TYR A 780 3.60 23.72 39.92
C TYR A 780 3.85 23.40 41.39
N LEU A 781 3.72 24.37 42.30
CA LEU A 781 3.91 24.17 43.73
C LEU A 781 2.90 23.19 44.33
N ARG A 782 1.62 23.30 43.95
CA ARG A 782 0.58 22.32 44.35
C ARG A 782 0.82 20.94 43.74
N GLY A 783 1.41 20.89 42.54
CA GLY A 783 1.86 19.63 41.93
C GLY A 783 2.96 18.95 42.74
N LEU A 784 3.97 19.72 43.17
CA LEU A 784 5.05 19.27 44.04
C LEU A 784 4.53 18.81 45.40
N GLU A 785 3.69 19.61 46.06
CA GLU A 785 3.05 19.28 47.34
C GLU A 785 2.27 17.96 47.25
N LYS A 786 1.43 17.80 46.23
CA LYS A 786 0.66 16.56 45.99
C LYS A 786 1.57 15.36 45.70
N GLY A 787 2.72 15.60 45.07
CA GLY A 787 3.76 14.61 44.82
C GLY A 787 4.63 14.30 46.03
N LYS A 788 4.51 15.06 47.13
CA LYS A 788 5.44 15.06 48.28
C LYS A 788 6.89 15.34 47.85
N LEU A 789 7.06 16.26 46.90
CA LEU A 789 8.34 16.69 46.35
C LEU A 789 8.65 18.12 46.79
N ASN A 790 9.94 18.42 46.90
CA ASN A 790 10.46 19.76 47.12
C ASN A 790 10.93 20.38 45.78
N PRO A 791 11.01 21.71 45.65
CA PRO A 791 11.51 22.35 44.44
C PRO A 791 12.92 21.89 44.02
N ILE A 792 13.75 21.51 45.00
CA ILE A 792 15.10 20.98 44.74
C ILE A 792 15.10 19.62 44.03
N ASP A 793 14.03 18.82 44.18
CA ASP A 793 13.87 17.51 43.53
C ASP A 793 13.65 17.62 42.01
N LEU A 794 13.55 18.84 41.48
CA LEU A 794 13.56 19.13 40.04
C LEU A 794 14.99 19.14 39.44
N MET A 795 16.01 19.09 40.27
CA MET A 795 17.41 18.88 39.88
C MET A 795 17.75 17.39 39.90
N MET A 796 18.60 16.94 38.99
CA MET A 796 19.05 15.56 38.89
C MET A 796 20.57 15.51 38.85
N SER A 797 21.17 14.68 39.69
CA SER A 797 22.59 14.29 39.60
C SER A 797 22.76 12.93 38.92
N LYS A 798 21.70 12.12 38.84
CA LYS A 798 21.72 10.77 38.28
C LYS A 798 20.75 10.65 37.12
N VAL A 799 21.28 10.53 35.90
CA VAL A 799 20.43 10.37 34.70
C VAL A 799 20.09 8.89 34.53
N PRO A 800 18.81 8.51 34.50
CA PRO A 800 18.41 7.12 34.32
C PRO A 800 18.74 6.61 32.92
N VAL A 801 19.35 5.44 32.86
CA VAL A 801 19.61 4.70 31.62
C VAL A 801 18.56 3.61 31.49
N VAL A 802 17.75 3.71 30.44
CA VAL A 802 16.71 2.73 30.12
C VAL A 802 17.36 1.35 29.88
N PRO A 803 16.73 0.21 30.26
CA PRO A 803 17.33 -1.12 30.07
C PRO A 803 17.67 -1.48 28.60
N PRO A 804 18.71 -2.31 28.36
CA PRO A 804 19.14 -2.73 27.01
C PRO A 804 18.04 -3.29 26.11
N ASN A 805 17.12 -4.10 26.65
CA ASN A 805 16.03 -4.70 25.88
C ASN A 805 15.09 -3.66 25.23
N MET A 806 15.02 -2.43 25.75
CA MET A 806 14.25 -1.32 25.18
C MET A 806 15.06 -0.49 24.17
N ARG A 807 16.40 -0.61 24.15
CA ARG A 807 17.34 0.09 23.25
C ARG A 807 18.26 -0.89 22.51
N PRO A 808 17.73 -1.91 21.80
CA PRO A 808 18.53 -3.02 21.28
C PRO A 808 19.52 -2.60 20.19
N ILE A 809 20.57 -3.42 20.01
CA ILE A 809 21.47 -3.37 18.86
C ILE A 809 21.21 -4.63 18.03
N THR A 810 20.97 -4.47 16.74
CA THR A 810 20.66 -5.57 15.83
C THR A 810 21.58 -5.54 14.63
N VAL A 811 22.00 -6.70 14.13
CA VAL A 811 22.84 -6.82 12.93
C VAL A 811 21.97 -7.35 11.79
N PHE A 812 21.90 -6.62 10.69
CA PHE A 812 21.17 -7.04 9.49
C PHE A 812 22.08 -6.90 8.27
N ARG A 813 22.30 -7.99 7.51
CA ARG A 813 23.17 -8.00 6.32
C ARG A 813 24.55 -7.34 6.57
N LYS A 814 25.22 -7.70 7.68
CA LYS A 814 26.50 -7.12 8.15
C LYS A 814 26.47 -5.62 8.51
N MET A 815 25.30 -4.98 8.51
CA MET A 815 25.12 -3.62 9.03
C MET A 815 24.59 -3.65 10.46
N THR A 816 25.28 -2.94 11.37
CA THR A 816 24.86 -2.80 12.76
C THR A 816 23.88 -1.65 12.91
N MET A 817 22.63 -1.97 13.26
CA MET A 817 21.58 -1.02 13.59
C MET A 817 21.54 -0.80 15.10
N VAL A 818 21.92 0.39 15.53
CA VAL A 818 21.96 0.81 16.94
C VAL A 818 20.74 1.69 17.22
N ALA A 819 19.99 1.41 18.29
CA ALA A 819 18.87 2.26 18.70
C ALA A 819 19.33 3.68 19.11
N ASP A 820 18.58 4.69 18.68
CA ASP A 820 18.84 6.12 18.89
C ASP A 820 19.26 6.50 20.33
N PRO A 821 18.61 6.00 21.41
CA PRO A 821 19.00 6.38 22.78
C PRO A 821 20.46 6.06 23.11
N ASN A 822 21.04 5.00 22.53
CA ASN A 822 22.44 4.65 22.79
C ASN A 822 23.41 5.72 22.28
N TYR A 823 23.12 6.36 21.14
CA TYR A 823 23.93 7.47 20.65
C TYR A 823 23.87 8.66 21.61
N LEU A 824 22.68 8.99 22.10
CA LEU A 824 22.47 10.14 22.98
C LEU A 824 23.06 9.93 24.38
N TYR A 825 22.96 8.72 24.93
CA TYR A 825 23.66 8.40 26.19
C TYR A 825 25.18 8.52 26.05
N ARG A 826 25.74 8.06 24.93
CA ARG A 826 27.18 8.22 24.65
C ARG A 826 27.56 9.70 24.51
N ASP A 827 26.76 10.48 23.79
CA ASP A 827 27.00 11.91 23.60
C ASP A 827 26.87 12.67 24.94
N LEU A 828 25.93 12.28 25.80
CA LEU A 828 25.79 12.79 27.17
C LEU A 828 27.02 12.48 28.03
N MET A 829 27.48 11.22 28.04
CA MET A 829 28.69 10.83 28.79
C MET A 829 29.92 11.57 28.27
N PHE A 830 30.06 11.72 26.95
CA PHE A 830 31.14 12.49 26.35
C PHE A 830 31.15 13.95 26.82
N SER A 831 29.99 14.62 26.78
CA SER A 831 29.87 16.00 27.28
C SER A 831 30.12 16.09 28.79
N ASN A 832 29.77 15.04 29.54
CA ASN A 832 29.98 14.98 30.99
C ASN A 832 31.47 14.86 31.34
N ASP A 833 32.20 13.99 30.62
CA ASP A 833 33.65 13.82 30.78
C ASP A 833 34.41 15.07 30.33
N ALA A 834 34.00 15.68 29.21
CA ALA A 834 34.58 16.93 28.71
C ALA A 834 34.42 18.08 29.72
N PHE A 835 33.22 18.23 30.31
CA PHE A 835 32.98 19.22 31.35
C PHE A 835 33.82 18.94 32.61
N LYS A 836 33.96 17.68 33.05
CA LYS A 836 34.85 17.31 34.16
C LYS A 836 36.30 17.72 33.87
N SER A 837 36.85 17.33 32.72
CA SER A 837 38.23 17.66 32.34
C SER A 837 38.46 19.17 32.32
N VAL A 838 37.58 19.93 31.67
CA VAL A 838 37.70 21.39 31.57
C VAL A 838 37.56 22.07 32.94
N ARG A 839 36.62 21.64 33.77
CA ARG A 839 36.46 22.17 35.13
C ARG A 839 37.67 21.87 36.00
N ASP A 840 38.22 20.66 35.91
CA ASP A 840 39.35 20.22 36.73
C ASP A 840 40.67 20.87 36.27
N GLU A 841 40.82 21.19 34.96
CA GLU A 841 42.01 21.84 34.38
C GLU A 841 41.97 23.38 34.41
N LEU A 842 40.82 23.99 34.09
CA LEU A 842 40.66 25.44 33.88
C LEU A 842 39.84 26.13 34.97
N GLY A 843 39.25 25.39 35.91
CA GLY A 843 38.46 25.94 37.01
C GLY A 843 36.99 26.22 36.68
N GLU A 844 36.19 26.49 37.71
CA GLU A 844 34.73 26.61 37.61
C GLU A 844 34.28 27.81 36.75
N GLU A 845 35.04 28.91 36.77
CA GLU A 845 34.76 30.15 36.04
C GLU A 845 34.89 30.02 34.51
N HIS A 846 35.73 29.09 34.02
CA HIS A 846 35.98 28.89 32.59
C HIS A 846 35.25 27.68 31.99
N SER A 847 34.46 26.97 32.79
CA SER A 847 33.73 25.75 32.39
C SER A 847 32.28 25.98 31.93
N GLY A 848 31.89 27.24 31.77
CA GLY A 848 30.51 27.66 31.54
C GLY A 848 29.89 27.15 30.24
N ASP A 849 30.60 27.26 29.13
CA ASP A 849 30.08 26.83 27.81
C ASP A 849 29.99 25.29 27.73
N GLU A 850 30.93 24.56 28.32
CA GLU A 850 30.90 23.10 28.45
C GLU A 850 29.76 22.62 29.36
N ARG A 851 29.44 23.36 30.43
CA ARG A 851 28.27 23.06 31.28
C ARG A 851 26.97 23.20 30.49
N LEU A 852 26.83 24.29 29.72
CA LEU A 852 25.68 24.49 28.85
C LEU A 852 25.59 23.37 27.79
N ASN A 853 26.72 22.94 27.25
CA ASN A 853 26.81 21.82 26.31
C ASN A 853 26.37 20.48 26.93
N LEU A 854 26.77 20.22 28.18
CA LEU A 854 26.30 19.07 28.96
C LEU A 854 24.79 19.11 29.18
N TYR A 855 24.24 20.26 29.59
CA TYR A 855 22.79 20.42 29.73
C TYR A 855 22.04 20.21 28.39
N ASN A 856 22.57 20.75 27.28
CA ASN A 856 21.99 20.53 25.95
C ASN A 856 22.04 19.06 25.53
N SER A 857 23.11 18.33 25.88
CA SER A 857 23.22 16.88 25.64
C SER A 857 22.20 16.09 26.48
N PHE A 858 21.93 16.52 27.71
CA PHE A 858 20.87 15.94 28.54
C PHE A 858 19.48 16.23 27.96
N LYS A 859 19.24 17.46 27.51
CA LYS A 859 18.01 17.88 26.84
C LYS A 859 17.78 17.14 25.51
N ALA A 860 18.83 16.84 24.76
CA ALA A 860 18.78 16.00 23.57
C ALA A 860 18.39 14.55 23.92
N THR A 861 18.98 13.99 24.99
CA THR A 861 18.69 12.63 25.48
C THR A 861 17.22 12.47 25.87
N THR A 862 16.64 13.44 26.58
CA THR A 862 15.21 13.43 26.92
C THR A 862 14.31 13.65 25.70
N GLY A 863 14.82 14.25 24.61
CA GLY A 863 14.07 14.52 23.38
C GLY A 863 13.38 15.87 23.33
N LEU A 864 13.88 16.83 24.11
CA LEU A 864 13.43 18.23 24.15
C LEU A 864 14.43 19.21 23.48
N GLY A 865 15.49 18.67 22.87
CA GLY A 865 16.50 19.41 22.13
C GLY A 865 17.10 18.57 20.99
N ASP A 866 17.85 19.23 20.11
CA ASP A 866 18.57 18.57 19.02
C ASP A 866 19.84 17.87 19.52
N PRO A 867 20.31 16.81 18.86
CA PRO A 867 21.63 16.25 19.12
C PRO A 867 22.72 17.32 18.97
N VAL A 868 23.61 17.37 19.95
CA VAL A 868 24.73 18.33 20.00
C VAL A 868 25.79 18.02 18.96
N GLN A 869 26.08 16.73 18.71
CA GLN A 869 27.07 16.33 17.71
C GLN A 869 26.48 16.37 16.30
N ALA A 870 27.16 17.03 15.37
CA ALA A 870 26.75 17.13 13.95
C ALA A 870 26.50 15.75 13.32
N LYS A 871 27.39 14.77 13.57
CA LYS A 871 27.24 13.39 13.06
C LYS A 871 25.98 12.68 13.58
N THR A 872 25.58 12.95 14.83
CA THR A 872 24.36 12.39 15.42
C THR A 872 23.11 13.09 14.86
N LYS A 873 23.21 14.40 14.62
CA LYS A 873 22.17 15.22 13.98
C LYS A 873 21.91 14.81 12.52
N ASP A 874 22.96 14.62 11.73
CA ASP A 874 22.87 14.19 10.32
C ASP A 874 22.24 12.80 10.16
N LYS A 875 22.42 11.93 11.17
CA LYS A 875 21.76 10.61 11.24
C LYS A 875 20.28 10.69 11.61
N GLY A 876 19.76 11.85 12.00
CA GLY A 876 18.37 12.03 12.42
C GLY A 876 18.01 11.31 13.73
N VAL A 877 18.98 11.14 14.64
CA VAL A 877 18.80 10.48 15.94
C VAL A 877 17.84 11.28 16.82
N ARG A 878 16.91 10.58 17.49
CA ARG A 878 15.87 11.20 18.33
C ARG A 878 15.98 10.82 19.80
N GLY A 879 15.61 11.77 20.68
CA GLY A 879 15.54 11.53 22.12
C GLY A 879 14.29 10.76 22.54
N LEU A 880 14.24 10.38 23.82
CA LEU A 880 13.22 9.47 24.37
C LEU A 880 11.79 9.98 24.15
N LEU A 881 11.50 11.23 24.52
CA LEU A 881 10.15 11.80 24.35
C LEU A 881 9.81 12.07 22.88
N SER A 882 10.80 12.38 22.04
CA SER A 882 10.59 12.49 20.59
C SER A 882 10.19 11.14 19.98
N HIS A 883 10.66 10.02 20.52
CA HIS A 883 10.16 8.69 20.14
C HIS A 883 8.74 8.43 20.67
N VAL A 884 8.45 8.84 21.91
CA VAL A 884 7.13 8.64 22.53
C VAL A 884 6.03 9.40 21.80
N PHE A 885 6.24 10.70 21.58
CA PHE A 885 5.23 11.62 21.04
C PHE A 885 5.41 11.93 19.55
N GLY A 886 6.56 11.60 18.95
CA GLY A 886 6.85 11.92 17.55
C GLY A 886 7.41 13.34 17.37
N SER A 887 8.22 13.53 16.32
CA SER A 887 8.75 14.84 15.91
C SER A 887 7.83 15.43 14.84
N GLY A 888 7.23 16.59 15.11
CA GLY A 888 6.33 17.30 14.19
C GLY A 888 4.88 16.80 14.15
N SER A 889 4.63 15.48 14.26
CA SER A 889 3.26 14.94 14.33
C SER A 889 3.11 13.78 15.31
N PRO A 890 2.09 13.84 16.21
CA PRO A 890 1.73 12.76 17.14
C PRO A 890 1.47 11.40 16.49
N LYS A 891 1.06 11.40 15.22
CA LYS A 891 0.74 10.19 14.43
C LYS A 891 1.93 9.26 14.26
N PHE A 892 3.15 9.81 14.27
CA PHE A 892 4.38 9.05 14.10
C PHE A 892 5.04 8.65 15.43
N GLY A 893 4.52 9.13 16.56
CA GLY A 893 4.97 8.76 17.90
C GLY A 893 4.64 7.32 18.27
N MET A 894 5.43 6.73 19.16
CA MET A 894 5.23 5.38 19.71
C MET A 894 3.83 5.23 20.32
N PHE A 895 3.33 6.24 21.04
CA PHE A 895 2.04 6.14 21.72
C PHE A 895 0.89 5.84 20.73
N GLN A 896 0.73 6.65 19.68
CA GLN A 896 -0.32 6.39 18.68
C GLN A 896 0.01 5.21 17.76
N ARG A 897 1.30 4.98 17.46
CA ARG A 897 1.69 3.98 16.46
C ARG A 897 1.75 2.54 17.01
N ARG A 898 2.05 2.40 18.30
CA ARG A 898 2.42 1.13 18.94
C ARG A 898 1.62 0.83 20.20
N VAL A 899 1.26 1.83 21.00
CA VAL A 899 0.50 1.62 22.25
C VAL A 899 -1.00 1.58 21.96
N LEU A 900 -1.52 2.60 21.27
CA LEU A 900 -2.91 2.66 20.80
C LEU A 900 -3.13 1.85 19.50
N SER A 901 -2.19 1.02 19.09
CA SER A 901 -2.37 0.19 17.90
C SER A 901 -1.39 -0.96 17.89
N SER A 902 -1.88 -2.13 17.53
CA SER A 902 -1.08 -3.34 17.42
C SER A 902 -1.13 -3.89 16.00
N SER A 903 -0.02 -4.45 15.53
CA SER A 903 -0.10 -5.51 14.53
C SER A 903 -0.61 -6.77 15.22
N VAL A 904 -1.41 -7.58 14.53
CA VAL A 904 -2.07 -8.76 15.13
C VAL A 904 -1.74 -10.07 14.42
N ASP A 905 -1.65 -11.15 15.17
CA ASP A 905 -1.66 -12.54 14.68
C ASP A 905 -3.10 -12.98 14.31
N GLU A 906 -3.25 -14.16 13.71
CA GLU A 906 -4.53 -14.71 13.19
C GLU A 906 -5.29 -13.72 12.29
N VAL A 907 -4.58 -13.22 11.27
CA VAL A 907 -5.10 -12.22 10.34
C VAL A 907 -4.66 -12.51 8.92
N GLY A 908 -5.55 -12.28 7.97
CA GLY A 908 -5.21 -12.29 6.57
C GLY A 908 -5.79 -11.10 5.82
N ARG A 909 -5.53 -11.07 4.52
CA ARG A 909 -6.05 -10.09 3.58
C ARG A 909 -6.29 -10.76 2.24
N ALA A 910 -7.36 -10.39 1.58
CA ALA A 910 -7.63 -10.83 0.22
C ALA A 910 -8.36 -9.72 -0.55
N THR A 911 -8.27 -9.78 -1.88
CA THR A 911 -9.14 -8.99 -2.75
C THR A 911 -10.58 -9.44 -2.54
N ILE A 912 -11.51 -8.50 -2.49
CA ILE A 912 -12.93 -8.82 -2.35
C ILE A 912 -13.57 -9.10 -3.71
N THR A 913 -14.47 -10.07 -3.75
CA THR A 913 -15.37 -10.35 -4.88
C THR A 913 -16.81 -10.34 -4.39
N VAL A 914 -17.74 -10.12 -5.31
CA VAL A 914 -19.18 -10.17 -4.97
C VAL A 914 -19.67 -11.61 -5.01
N ASN A 915 -20.46 -12.01 -4.02
CA ASN A 915 -21.21 -13.27 -4.07
C ASN A 915 -22.65 -13.05 -3.61
N PRO A 916 -23.62 -13.01 -4.55
CA PRO A 916 -25.03 -12.78 -4.24
C PRO A 916 -25.72 -13.97 -3.55
N GLU A 917 -25.08 -15.14 -3.49
CA GLU A 917 -25.62 -16.34 -2.80
C GLU A 917 -25.38 -16.31 -1.28
N LEU A 918 -24.55 -15.37 -0.79
CA LEU A 918 -24.28 -15.21 0.63
C LEU A 918 -25.39 -14.42 1.34
N ASN A 919 -25.76 -14.86 2.54
CA ASN A 919 -26.60 -14.07 3.43
C ASN A 919 -25.82 -12.88 4.00
N MET A 920 -26.52 -11.88 4.56
CA MET A 920 -25.87 -10.64 5.03
C MET A 920 -24.84 -10.85 6.16
N ASP A 921 -24.99 -11.90 6.97
CA ASP A 921 -24.07 -12.24 8.06
C ASP A 921 -22.99 -13.24 7.62
N GLU A 922 -22.89 -13.57 6.34
CA GLU A 922 -21.94 -14.56 5.82
C GLU A 922 -20.84 -13.90 5.00
N VAL A 923 -19.67 -14.53 4.98
CA VAL A 923 -18.54 -14.13 4.14
C VAL A 923 -17.89 -15.38 3.54
N GLY A 924 -17.59 -15.34 2.25
CA GLY A 924 -16.81 -16.40 1.61
C GLY A 924 -15.34 -16.26 1.96
N LEU A 925 -14.79 -17.20 2.71
CA LEU A 925 -13.38 -17.25 3.12
C LEU A 925 -12.61 -18.23 2.22
N PRO A 926 -11.50 -17.80 1.57
CA PRO A 926 -10.64 -18.70 0.81
C PRO A 926 -10.18 -19.90 1.62
N GLU A 927 -10.46 -21.12 1.14
CA GLU A 927 -10.04 -22.35 1.83
C GLU A 927 -8.52 -22.40 2.11
N PRO A 928 -7.61 -22.06 1.16
CA PRO A 928 -6.18 -22.05 1.43
C PRO A 928 -5.78 -21.12 2.57
N LYS A 929 -6.47 -19.99 2.73
CA LYS A 929 -6.19 -19.02 3.80
C LYS A 929 -6.85 -19.40 5.12
N ALA A 930 -8.01 -20.06 5.07
CA ALA A 930 -8.67 -20.62 6.24
C ALA A 930 -7.77 -21.62 6.97
N TRP A 931 -7.10 -22.51 6.23
CA TRP A 931 -6.12 -23.46 6.80
C TRP A 931 -4.99 -22.79 7.57
N VAL A 932 -4.56 -21.60 7.15
CA VAL A 932 -3.54 -20.82 7.85
C VAL A 932 -4.14 -20.20 9.11
N ILE A 933 -5.13 -19.31 8.97
CA ILE A 933 -5.66 -18.50 10.10
C ILE A 933 -6.51 -19.28 11.11
N TYR A 934 -6.90 -20.53 10.81
CA TYR A 934 -7.60 -21.40 11.77
C TYR A 934 -6.66 -22.45 12.38
N ARG A 935 -5.40 -22.52 11.96
CA ARG A 935 -4.46 -23.59 12.34
C ARG A 935 -4.39 -23.84 13.86
N PRO A 936 -4.25 -22.82 14.74
CA PRO A 936 -4.17 -23.07 16.18
C PRO A 936 -5.47 -23.65 16.75
N PHE A 937 -6.62 -23.26 16.20
CA PHE A 937 -7.95 -23.68 16.63
C PHE A 937 -8.26 -25.12 16.21
N ILE A 938 -7.94 -25.47 14.96
CA ILE A 938 -8.07 -26.84 14.44
C ILE A 938 -7.20 -27.79 15.27
N THR A 939 -5.94 -27.40 15.53
CA THR A 939 -5.01 -28.17 16.36
C THR A 939 -5.58 -28.40 17.76
N ARG A 940 -6.06 -27.33 18.41
CA ARG A 940 -6.69 -27.41 19.74
C ARG A 940 -7.88 -28.37 19.76
N ARG A 941 -8.74 -28.33 18.74
CA ARG A 941 -9.92 -29.20 18.64
C ARG A 941 -9.52 -30.66 18.53
N LEU A 942 -8.56 -30.99 17.66
CA LEU A 942 -8.05 -32.36 17.52
C LEU A 942 -7.43 -32.86 18.82
N VAL A 943 -6.67 -32.02 19.51
CA VAL A 943 -6.05 -32.39 20.81
C VAL A 943 -7.12 -32.66 21.86
N ARG A 944 -8.17 -31.85 21.93
CA ARG A 944 -9.31 -32.08 22.83
C ARG A 944 -10.10 -33.35 22.53
N ARG A 945 -9.98 -33.90 21.32
CA ARG A 945 -10.53 -35.21 20.94
C ARG A 945 -9.60 -36.39 21.29
N GLY A 946 -8.50 -36.12 21.99
CA GLY A 946 -7.54 -37.15 22.42
C GLY A 946 -6.36 -37.35 21.47
N MET A 947 -6.22 -36.53 20.41
CA MET A 947 -5.07 -36.63 19.51
C MET A 947 -3.81 -36.00 20.13
N PRO A 948 -2.65 -36.67 20.12
CA PRO A 948 -1.39 -36.05 20.53
C PRO A 948 -1.07 -34.79 19.72
N VAL A 949 -0.52 -33.75 20.36
CA VAL A 949 -0.29 -32.42 19.76
C VAL A 949 0.54 -32.49 18.47
N LEU A 950 1.60 -33.30 18.44
CA LEU A 950 2.45 -33.46 17.26
C LEU A 950 1.72 -34.14 16.11
N GLN A 951 0.87 -35.13 16.42
CA GLN A 951 0.02 -35.78 15.42
C GLN A 951 -1.01 -34.79 14.88
N ALA A 952 -1.70 -34.05 15.75
CA ALA A 952 -2.65 -33.02 15.35
C ALA A 952 -2.01 -31.96 14.43
N ALA A 953 -0.80 -31.50 14.76
CA ALA A 953 -0.08 -30.56 13.91
C ALA A 953 0.25 -31.15 12.53
N ARG A 954 0.61 -32.44 12.44
CA ARG A 954 0.84 -33.13 11.17
C ARG A 954 -0.45 -33.29 10.36
N GLU A 955 -1.55 -33.69 10.99
CA GLU A 955 -2.86 -33.82 10.32
C GLU A 955 -3.32 -32.49 9.72
N VAL A 956 -3.11 -31.38 10.44
CA VAL A 956 -3.43 -30.03 9.95
C VAL A 956 -2.48 -29.62 8.81
N ALA A 957 -1.18 -29.88 8.93
CA ALA A 957 -0.22 -29.59 7.87
C ALA A 957 -0.52 -30.37 6.59
N ASN A 958 -0.97 -31.62 6.73
CA ASN A 958 -1.35 -32.50 5.63
C ASN A 958 -2.79 -32.26 5.11
N GLN A 959 -3.53 -31.32 5.71
CA GLN A 959 -4.94 -31.04 5.37
C GLN A 959 -5.81 -32.30 5.33
N SER A 960 -5.62 -33.21 6.28
CA SER A 960 -6.33 -34.50 6.28
C SER A 960 -7.84 -34.32 6.46
N LYS A 961 -8.61 -35.36 6.11
CA LYS A 961 -10.08 -35.34 6.27
C LYS A 961 -10.49 -35.04 7.72
N VAL A 962 -9.81 -35.64 8.70
CA VAL A 962 -10.10 -35.41 10.13
C VAL A 962 -9.82 -33.95 10.53
N ALA A 963 -8.76 -33.35 10.00
CA ALA A 963 -8.46 -31.94 10.21
C ALA A 963 -9.47 -31.01 9.51
N LYS A 964 -9.95 -31.40 8.32
CA LYS A 964 -10.96 -30.65 7.57
C LYS A 964 -12.30 -30.64 8.27
N ASP A 965 -12.73 -31.78 8.81
CA ASP A 965 -13.95 -31.88 9.60
C ASP A 965 -13.86 -31.01 10.88
N ALA A 966 -12.70 -31.04 11.56
CA ALA A 966 -12.45 -30.17 12.71
C ALA A 966 -12.44 -28.67 12.35
N MET A 967 -11.93 -28.30 11.16
CA MET A 967 -11.97 -26.92 10.66
C MET A 967 -13.40 -26.45 10.39
N LEU A 968 -14.22 -27.28 9.74
CA LEU A 968 -15.62 -26.94 9.45
C LEU A 968 -16.42 -26.69 10.73
N GLU A 969 -16.17 -27.48 11.78
CA GLU A 969 -16.77 -27.24 13.09
C GLU A 969 -16.28 -25.96 13.79
N GLU A 970 -14.98 -25.66 13.73
CA GLU A 970 -14.45 -24.40 14.28
C GLU A 970 -15.07 -23.21 13.55
N ILE A 971 -15.16 -23.24 12.22
CA ILE A 971 -15.79 -22.21 11.39
C ILE A 971 -17.27 -22.01 11.75
N GLY A 972 -17.98 -23.08 12.09
CA GLY A 972 -19.38 -23.00 12.52
C GLY A 972 -19.60 -22.38 13.91
N GLN A 973 -18.53 -22.22 14.72
CA GLN A 973 -18.62 -21.70 16.09
C GLN A 973 -17.83 -20.40 16.30
N ARG A 974 -16.89 -20.10 15.40
CA ARG A 974 -15.98 -18.96 15.49
C ARG A 974 -16.15 -18.09 14.24
N PRO A 975 -16.76 -16.89 14.35
CA PRO A 975 -16.89 -16.01 13.20
C PRO A 975 -15.53 -15.43 12.81
N VAL A 976 -15.42 -14.95 11.58
CA VAL A 976 -14.34 -14.02 11.21
C VAL A 976 -14.82 -12.59 11.39
N ILE A 977 -13.89 -11.69 11.68
CA ILE A 977 -14.14 -10.25 11.71
C ILE A 977 -13.44 -9.64 10.51
N ILE A 978 -14.18 -8.96 9.65
CA ILE A 978 -13.67 -8.38 8.40
C ILE A 978 -13.63 -6.86 8.47
N ASN A 979 -12.60 -6.25 7.89
CA ASN A 979 -12.48 -4.81 7.82
C ASN A 979 -11.88 -4.29 6.52
N ARG A 980 -12.45 -3.20 5.99
CA ARG A 980 -11.89 -2.43 4.87
C ARG A 980 -11.15 -1.23 5.43
N ALA A 981 -9.83 -1.20 5.27
CA ALA A 981 -9.00 -0.11 5.77
C ALA A 981 -8.89 1.03 4.74
N PRO A 982 -8.93 2.32 5.15
CA PRO A 982 -9.14 2.79 6.52
C PRO A 982 -10.60 2.64 6.99
N VAL A 983 -10.80 2.26 8.25
CA VAL A 983 -12.14 2.11 8.84
C VAL A 983 -12.68 3.47 9.29
N LEU A 984 -13.57 4.08 8.48
CA LEU A 984 -14.12 5.42 8.77
C LEU A 984 -15.26 5.41 9.79
N HIS A 985 -15.93 4.27 9.96
CA HIS A 985 -17.07 4.08 10.87
C HIS A 985 -17.25 2.61 11.21
N ARG A 986 -18.11 2.31 12.18
CA ARG A 986 -18.30 0.94 12.71
C ARG A 986 -18.65 -0.11 11.64
N TYR A 987 -19.43 0.25 10.62
CA TYR A 987 -19.80 -0.68 9.53
C TYR A 987 -18.64 -1.12 8.63
N GLY A 988 -17.52 -0.40 8.68
CA GLY A 988 -16.29 -0.81 8.00
C GLY A 988 -15.52 -1.91 8.72
N PHE A 989 -16.00 -2.36 9.90
CA PHE A 989 -15.41 -3.41 10.71
C PHE A 989 -16.52 -4.27 11.37
N MET A 990 -16.84 -5.41 10.74
CA MET A 990 -18.00 -6.25 11.09
C MET A 990 -17.60 -7.71 11.26
N ALA A 991 -18.38 -8.48 12.02
CA ALA A 991 -18.25 -9.92 12.09
C ALA A 991 -19.08 -10.59 10.98
N ALA A 992 -18.67 -11.80 10.57
CA ALA A 992 -19.41 -12.62 9.64
C ALA A 992 -19.08 -14.11 9.84
N TRP A 993 -20.05 -14.98 9.54
CA TRP A 993 -19.89 -16.42 9.51
C TRP A 993 -19.12 -16.85 8.26
N PRO A 994 -18.02 -17.60 8.40
CA PRO A 994 -17.23 -17.99 7.25
C PRO A 994 -17.92 -19.11 6.48
N LYS A 995 -17.98 -18.99 5.16
CA LYS A 995 -18.27 -20.09 4.21
C LYS A 995 -17.03 -20.33 3.38
N LEU A 996 -16.52 -21.56 3.34
CA LEU A 996 -15.33 -21.85 2.54
C LEU A 996 -15.64 -21.70 1.05
N VAL A 997 -14.80 -20.92 0.36
CA VAL A 997 -14.86 -20.74 -1.10
C VAL A 997 -13.54 -21.19 -1.73
N LYS A 998 -13.63 -21.59 -3.00
CA LYS A 998 -12.45 -21.87 -3.83
C LYS A 998 -11.77 -20.57 -4.24
N GLY A 999 -10.49 -20.65 -4.62
CA GLY A 999 -9.71 -19.49 -5.06
C GLY A 999 -9.07 -18.70 -3.92
N GLU A 1000 -8.68 -17.47 -4.21
CA GLU A 1000 -7.84 -16.62 -3.34
C GLU A 1000 -8.59 -15.37 -2.82
N THR A 1001 -9.88 -15.22 -3.15
CA THR A 1001 -10.68 -14.01 -2.93
C THR A 1001 -11.65 -14.10 -1.76
N LEU A 1002 -11.87 -12.98 -1.07
CA LEU A 1002 -12.87 -12.88 0.00
C LEU A 1002 -14.23 -12.48 -0.59
N HIS A 1003 -15.24 -13.33 -0.48
CA HIS A 1003 -16.52 -13.06 -1.12
C HIS A 1003 -17.44 -12.33 -0.13
N ILE A 1004 -18.05 -11.22 -0.53
CA ILE A 1004 -19.01 -10.48 0.28
C ILE A 1004 -20.37 -10.37 -0.41
N PRO A 1005 -21.48 -10.36 0.34
CA PRO A 1005 -22.81 -10.18 -0.23
C PRO A 1005 -23.02 -8.72 -0.69
N PRO A 1006 -23.69 -8.47 -1.84
CA PRO A 1006 -23.95 -7.12 -2.35
C PRO A 1006 -24.61 -6.18 -1.33
N VAL A 1007 -25.49 -6.72 -0.48
CA VAL A 1007 -26.30 -5.94 0.47
C VAL A 1007 -25.48 -5.22 1.56
N VAL A 1008 -24.28 -5.74 1.90
CA VAL A 1008 -23.42 -5.15 2.93
C VAL A 1008 -22.33 -4.22 2.38
N CYS A 1009 -22.16 -4.14 1.06
CA CYS A 1009 -21.12 -3.35 0.41
C CYS A 1009 -21.12 -1.87 0.83
N SER A 1010 -22.30 -1.28 1.04
CA SER A 1010 -22.46 0.10 1.53
C SER A 1010 -21.81 0.33 2.90
N GLY A 1011 -21.84 -0.68 3.78
CA GLY A 1011 -21.22 -0.61 5.10
C GLY A 1011 -19.70 -0.54 5.03
N PHE A 1012 -19.09 -1.13 4.00
CA PHE A 1012 -17.64 -1.11 3.81
C PHE A 1012 -17.16 -0.02 2.82
N ASN A 1013 -18.09 0.68 2.17
CA ASN A 1013 -17.82 1.49 0.97
C ASN A 1013 -17.08 0.68 -0.12
N ALA A 1014 -17.46 -0.59 -0.29
CA ALA A 1014 -16.86 -1.50 -1.26
C ALA A 1014 -17.51 -1.32 -2.64
N ASP A 1015 -16.68 -1.22 -3.69
CA ASP A 1015 -17.13 -1.01 -5.07
C ASP A 1015 -16.59 -2.05 -6.08
N PHE A 1016 -15.75 -2.99 -5.62
CA PHE A 1016 -15.13 -4.04 -6.42
C PHE A 1016 -14.14 -3.54 -7.51
N ASP A 1017 -13.47 -2.43 -7.25
CA ASP A 1017 -12.46 -1.88 -8.16
C ASP A 1017 -11.04 -2.47 -7.98
N GLY A 1018 -10.89 -3.51 -7.14
CA GLY A 1018 -9.60 -4.03 -6.66
C GLY A 1018 -9.38 -3.87 -5.16
N ASP A 1019 -10.42 -3.45 -4.45
CA ASP A 1019 -10.54 -3.44 -3.00
C ASP A 1019 -10.01 -4.71 -2.32
N SER A 1020 -9.40 -4.55 -1.15
CA SER A 1020 -8.97 -5.68 -0.35
C SER A 1020 -9.29 -5.45 1.11
N MET A 1021 -9.88 -6.45 1.75
CA MET A 1021 -10.23 -6.42 3.16
C MET A 1021 -9.31 -7.32 3.96
N ASN A 1022 -9.09 -6.97 5.23
CA ASN A 1022 -8.49 -7.90 6.18
C ASN A 1022 -9.59 -8.72 6.84
N TYR A 1023 -9.26 -9.95 7.22
CA TYR A 1023 -10.10 -10.85 7.99
C TYR A 1023 -9.32 -11.35 9.19
N HIS A 1024 -9.96 -11.35 10.36
CA HIS A 1024 -9.36 -11.64 11.66
C HIS A 1024 -10.12 -12.77 12.32
N VAL A 1025 -9.40 -13.72 12.93
CA VAL A 1025 -10.04 -14.77 13.74
C VAL A 1025 -9.89 -14.40 15.23
N PRO A 1026 -10.98 -14.16 15.96
CA PRO A 1026 -10.92 -13.85 17.40
C PRO A 1026 -10.42 -15.07 18.18
N ALA A 1027 -9.43 -14.89 19.04
CA ALA A 1027 -8.80 -16.00 19.75
C ALA A 1027 -9.56 -16.38 21.03
N THR A 1028 -10.06 -15.39 21.77
CA THR A 1028 -10.79 -15.61 23.03
C THR A 1028 -12.29 -15.86 22.82
N ASP A 1029 -12.91 -16.62 23.72
CA ASP A 1029 -14.35 -16.90 23.67
C ASP A 1029 -15.19 -15.64 23.96
N GLY A 1030 -14.67 -14.71 24.77
CA GLY A 1030 -15.27 -13.39 24.99
C GLY A 1030 -15.30 -12.55 23.70
N ALA A 1031 -14.23 -12.56 22.91
CA ALA A 1031 -14.18 -11.87 21.62
C ALA A 1031 -15.12 -12.53 20.59
N VAL A 1032 -15.25 -13.86 20.61
CA VAL A 1032 -16.26 -14.57 19.79
C VAL A 1032 -17.66 -14.11 20.15
N LYS A 1033 -17.99 -14.06 21.45
CA LYS A 1033 -19.30 -13.60 21.92
C LYS A 1033 -19.59 -12.16 21.48
N ASP A 1034 -18.67 -11.24 21.70
CA ASP A 1034 -18.80 -9.84 21.28
C ASP A 1034 -18.98 -9.72 19.75
N ALA A 1035 -18.23 -10.49 18.97
CA ALA A 1035 -18.36 -10.50 17.51
C ALA A 1035 -19.77 -10.93 17.07
N VAL A 1036 -20.30 -12.03 17.62
CA VAL A 1036 -21.63 -12.55 17.27
C VAL A 1036 -22.76 -11.63 17.74
N GLU A 1037 -22.69 -11.15 18.98
CA GLU A 1037 -23.79 -10.39 19.59
C GLU A 1037 -23.84 -8.93 19.13
N LYS A 1038 -22.68 -8.32 18.85
CA LYS A 1038 -22.58 -6.87 18.64
C LYS A 1038 -22.16 -6.46 17.23
N MET A 1039 -21.43 -7.31 16.49
CA MET A 1039 -20.75 -6.89 15.26
C MET A 1039 -21.31 -7.50 13.97
N MET A 1040 -22.30 -8.38 14.04
CA MET A 1040 -22.94 -8.95 12.83
C MET A 1040 -23.76 -7.88 12.09
N PRO A 1041 -23.78 -7.87 10.74
CA PRO A 1041 -24.63 -6.97 9.95
C PRO A 1041 -26.11 -6.99 10.36
N SER A 1042 -26.68 -8.15 10.66
CA SER A 1042 -28.06 -8.30 11.16
C SER A 1042 -28.33 -7.63 12.51
N ARG A 1043 -27.28 -7.39 13.31
CA ARG A 1043 -27.34 -6.67 14.59
C ARG A 1043 -27.14 -5.16 14.41
N ASN A 1044 -26.84 -4.72 13.19
CA ASN A 1044 -26.37 -3.37 12.86
C ASN A 1044 -27.18 -2.73 11.72
N LEU A 1045 -28.50 -2.95 11.69
CA LEU A 1045 -29.39 -2.54 10.60
C LEU A 1045 -29.67 -1.04 10.51
N ARG A 1046 -29.39 -0.25 11.55
CA ARG A 1046 -29.70 1.19 11.60
C ARG A 1046 -28.45 2.03 11.61
N SER A 1047 -28.41 3.05 10.75
CA SER A 1047 -27.39 4.11 10.74
C SER A 1047 -27.36 4.84 12.08
N VAL A 1048 -26.15 5.07 12.62
CA VAL A 1048 -25.97 5.83 13.87
C VAL A 1048 -26.18 7.33 13.69
N ARG A 1049 -26.10 7.84 12.45
CA ARG A 1049 -26.22 9.28 12.15
C ARG A 1049 -27.66 9.76 12.16
N ASN A 1050 -28.57 8.97 11.60
CA ASN A 1050 -29.96 9.37 11.34
C ASN A 1050 -31.00 8.29 11.64
N PHE A 1051 -30.59 7.15 12.22
CA PHE A 1051 -31.45 6.00 12.52
C PHE A 1051 -32.18 5.38 11.30
N GLY A 1052 -31.81 5.76 10.07
CA GLY A 1052 -32.30 5.15 8.84
C GLY A 1052 -31.75 3.75 8.63
N VAL A 1053 -32.29 3.02 7.64
CA VAL A 1053 -31.82 1.68 7.29
C VAL A 1053 -30.40 1.75 6.70
N GLN A 1054 -29.47 0.98 7.27
CA GLN A 1054 -28.07 0.95 6.86
C GLN A 1054 -27.84 0.12 5.59
N TYR A 1055 -28.50 -1.04 5.51
CA TYR A 1055 -28.33 -2.01 4.43
C TYR A 1055 -29.59 -2.03 3.58
N THR A 1056 -29.51 -1.52 2.36
CA THR A 1056 -30.62 -1.49 1.40
C THR A 1056 -30.17 -2.10 0.07
N PRO A 1057 -31.07 -2.76 -0.68
CA PRO A 1057 -30.79 -3.17 -2.06
C PRO A 1057 -30.45 -1.97 -2.93
N LYS A 1058 -29.48 -2.13 -3.84
CA LYS A 1058 -29.01 -1.08 -4.78
C LYS A 1058 -28.94 -1.61 -6.20
N ASN A 1059 -28.77 -0.70 -7.16
CA ASN A 1059 -28.43 -0.99 -8.56
C ASN A 1059 -29.42 -1.99 -9.19
N GLU A 1060 -28.94 -3.08 -9.78
CA GLU A 1060 -29.78 -4.08 -10.46
C GLU A 1060 -30.79 -4.77 -9.52
N PHE A 1061 -30.48 -4.89 -8.21
CA PHE A 1061 -31.43 -5.44 -7.24
C PHE A 1061 -32.60 -4.48 -7.00
N LEU A 1062 -32.31 -3.19 -6.93
CA LEU A 1062 -33.34 -2.16 -6.82
C LEU A 1062 -34.18 -2.08 -8.11
N LEU A 1063 -33.54 -2.18 -9.27
CA LEU A 1063 -34.24 -2.26 -10.55
C LEU A 1063 -35.16 -3.49 -10.62
N GLY A 1064 -34.67 -4.66 -10.20
CA GLY A 1064 -35.47 -5.88 -10.14
C GLY A 1064 -36.70 -5.73 -9.24
N LEU A 1065 -36.53 -5.17 -8.04
CA LEU A 1065 -37.65 -4.87 -7.13
C LEU A 1065 -38.63 -3.85 -7.72
N TYR A 1066 -38.13 -2.82 -8.39
CA TYR A 1066 -38.96 -1.83 -9.06
C TYR A 1066 -39.80 -2.45 -10.19
N LEU A 1067 -39.17 -3.25 -11.06
CA LEU A 1067 -39.86 -3.97 -12.13
C LEU A 1067 -40.90 -4.94 -11.56
N ALA A 1068 -40.58 -5.64 -10.47
CA ALA A 1068 -41.54 -6.49 -9.76
C ALA A 1068 -42.71 -5.70 -9.16
N SER A 1069 -42.46 -4.49 -8.66
CA SER A 1069 -43.52 -3.62 -8.12
C SER A 1069 -44.41 -2.97 -9.18
N LYS A 1070 -43.92 -2.86 -10.42
CA LYS A 1070 -44.61 -2.23 -11.54
C LYS A 1070 -45.47 -3.16 -12.38
N ALA A 1071 -45.55 -4.44 -12.00
CA ALA A 1071 -46.37 -5.44 -12.65
C ALA A 1071 -47.81 -4.94 -12.87
N ASP A 1072 -48.29 -5.00 -14.13
CA ASP A 1072 -49.67 -4.64 -14.45
C ASP A 1072 -50.61 -5.75 -13.95
N ASN A 1073 -51.38 -5.45 -12.91
CA ASN A 1073 -52.28 -6.38 -12.21
C ASN A 1073 -53.48 -6.89 -13.05
N LYS A 1074 -53.51 -6.58 -14.36
CA LYS A 1074 -54.59 -6.88 -15.30
C LYS A 1074 -54.40 -8.17 -16.11
N ASN A 1075 -53.23 -8.80 -16.10
CA ASN A 1075 -53.00 -10.06 -16.83
C ASN A 1075 -53.73 -11.24 -16.17
N GLU A 1076 -54.23 -12.18 -16.99
CA GLU A 1076 -54.80 -13.44 -16.52
C GLU A 1076 -53.77 -14.26 -15.74
N SER A 1077 -54.23 -14.95 -14.69
CA SER A 1077 -53.34 -15.74 -13.84
C SER A 1077 -52.92 -17.04 -14.52
N LYS A 1078 -51.62 -17.24 -14.69
CA LYS A 1078 -51.04 -18.51 -15.16
C LYS A 1078 -51.02 -19.50 -14.01
N VAL A 1079 -51.60 -20.68 -14.20
CA VAL A 1079 -51.71 -21.70 -13.15
C VAL A 1079 -50.56 -22.69 -13.25
N PHE A 1080 -49.82 -22.86 -12.15
CA PHE A 1080 -48.71 -23.79 -12.02
C PHE A 1080 -49.01 -24.86 -10.96
N ALA A 1081 -48.44 -26.06 -11.13
CA ALA A 1081 -48.66 -27.14 -10.19
C ALA A 1081 -48.06 -26.86 -8.80
N ASN A 1082 -46.92 -26.18 -8.75
CA ASN A 1082 -46.21 -25.83 -7.52
C ASN A 1082 -45.21 -24.69 -7.76
N LYS A 1083 -44.61 -24.17 -6.68
CA LYS A 1083 -43.56 -23.15 -6.76
C LYS A 1083 -42.37 -23.55 -7.64
N LYS A 1084 -42.00 -24.83 -7.70
CA LYS A 1084 -40.90 -25.30 -8.56
C LYS A 1084 -41.25 -25.12 -10.05
N ALA A 1085 -42.45 -25.49 -10.46
CA ALA A 1085 -42.93 -25.30 -11.83
C ALA A 1085 -42.95 -23.82 -12.23
N VAL A 1086 -43.33 -22.92 -11.31
CA VAL A 1086 -43.20 -21.46 -11.51
C VAL A 1086 -41.74 -21.08 -11.77
N MET A 1087 -40.82 -21.50 -10.90
CA MET A 1087 -39.41 -21.15 -11.03
C MET A 1087 -38.80 -21.69 -12.33
N ASP A 1088 -39.19 -22.89 -12.76
CA ASP A 1088 -38.71 -23.49 -14.00
C ASP A 1088 -39.30 -22.76 -15.23
N ALA A 1089 -40.57 -22.35 -15.20
CA ALA A 1089 -41.18 -21.51 -16.23
C ALA A 1089 -40.54 -20.12 -16.32
N TRP A 1090 -40.25 -19.50 -15.17
CA TRP A 1090 -39.53 -18.22 -15.10
C TRP A 1090 -38.13 -18.32 -15.70
N LYS A 1091 -37.39 -19.39 -15.39
CA LYS A 1091 -36.08 -19.65 -15.98
C LYS A 1091 -36.17 -19.78 -17.50
N ARG A 1092 -37.14 -20.55 -18.02
CA ARG A 1092 -37.37 -20.70 -19.46
C ARG A 1092 -37.90 -19.43 -20.14
N GLY A 1093 -38.23 -18.38 -19.39
CA GLY A 1093 -38.80 -17.14 -19.92
C GLY A 1093 -40.26 -17.26 -20.35
N GLU A 1094 -40.97 -18.31 -19.92
CA GLU A 1094 -42.41 -18.51 -20.19
C GLU A 1094 -43.30 -17.57 -19.37
N ILE A 1095 -42.75 -17.07 -18.26
CA ILE A 1095 -43.38 -16.05 -17.41
C ILE A 1095 -42.40 -14.92 -17.15
N ASP A 1096 -42.93 -13.69 -17.03
CA ASP A 1096 -42.16 -12.52 -16.64
C ASP A 1096 -42.41 -12.14 -15.16
N VAL A 1097 -41.59 -11.23 -14.60
CA VAL A 1097 -41.65 -10.79 -13.20
C VAL A 1097 -43.00 -10.13 -12.86
N GLY A 1098 -43.69 -9.61 -13.88
CA GLY A 1098 -45.02 -9.02 -13.74
C GLY A 1098 -46.20 -9.98 -13.96
N ASP A 1099 -45.96 -11.25 -14.28
CA ASP A 1099 -47.04 -12.19 -14.53
C ASP A 1099 -47.74 -12.62 -13.24
N ARG A 1100 -49.08 -12.66 -13.27
CA ARG A 1100 -49.85 -13.24 -12.17
C ARG A 1100 -49.74 -14.76 -12.24
N ILE A 1101 -49.35 -15.35 -11.11
CA ILE A 1101 -49.21 -16.78 -10.95
C ILE A 1101 -50.16 -17.28 -9.87
N VAL A 1102 -50.79 -18.42 -10.10
CA VAL A 1102 -51.52 -19.18 -9.08
C VAL A 1102 -50.86 -20.54 -9.01
N THR A 1103 -50.40 -20.91 -7.82
CA THR A 1103 -49.92 -22.26 -7.58
C THR A 1103 -51.06 -23.09 -7.00
N LYS A 1104 -51.14 -24.37 -7.36
CA LYS A 1104 -52.22 -25.25 -6.87
C LYS A 1104 -51.99 -25.76 -5.44
N ASP A 1105 -50.79 -25.55 -4.90
CA ASP A 1105 -50.30 -25.98 -3.58
C ASP A 1105 -50.42 -24.90 -2.51
#